data_AF-A0AAW0AIQ0-F1
#
_entry.id   AF-A0AAW0AIQ0-F1
#
_cell.length_a   1.000
_cell.length_b   1.000
_cell.length_c   1.000
_cell.angle_alpha   90.00
_cell.angle_beta   90.00
_cell.angle_gamma   90.00
#
_symmetry.space_group_name_H-M   'P 1'
#
loop_
_entity.id
_entity.type
_entity.pdbx_description
1 polymer ?
#
loop_
_entity_poly.entity_id
_entity_poly.type
_entity_poly.pdbx_seq_one_letter_code
_entity_poly.pdbx_strand_id
1 'polypeptide(L)'
;MAEYLSAVDDDDLQGNNSQWRPSEWIGCNKMFTNVPDFVAIEAVRMLQIPLEAKSSLPDSALSPAEFYASNVLPPWDSDIDSEEINTAIEFNATHPSFTPSSPCDIELFPMATLAHLSNTFGQAWFDGKISICDRRSRITRFYPLWTLSFMKQVRAAARSMHLWSQSFAWTMQEHENEEMGESKWRERTIELLSSLSGWTGQVGCGLSDLTFEHITQVLGENTLADAVLDALMKDIERRLKGRDGDPGVVAVADTFLPRCIAAGAARIPGHFGHALVQKYTRLLSTTSPSPGTLAFPVYYPPSHWAACVVDITGHHIQFGDGFRQSAPESLRKELVEWLKEMTQTTDLVITNDLPCGIQCDAVSCGVIAVNAIAHHVLGDVLWDPSTLRTHRYQAFCTIADLILAYNSTRNSTPPPARIDLGGGEKSAAQTDTSISAEDIDELVDSIVDDSSPAPLLPAKRSRTAEKAALPPPKRQKKEAVLEPSLPIPSSPIPSPLSPSSSRSSASKTVAAGKKIVVFESGKPKIPRHVQLEIVDTLREGGQSTSARHDRVVSVLIKHGYFRGDPSKLEKLKRECTRDDGDPNPGLDIKNPKQVVCSRCDTAVQLQSIYQPKRFRDHWDSGSCRKPPPANKLITGFFSKTSQPLTNTGSSRRRPIAKDLIKSCPGLTGVIHPRIDYYIEHSPATGAGAKEINHYVKELFESTRGISSIRDPRLTNEEWAKAYQCQSLDRRWQINTSAHHASVVSTGCLRKFTVHSQAELDDPTVKLKCTPKIFSNPIQSRLMAKYKGLEEILNEDGDLGIFARFARAVGQGRYKDNQVFLGLVETMQLATERCIRGVGMQNFKYPTAFREWGALIRMSSPRTYRNIAQEFRMESERSVKNRESKRPRFPIGITDANYEHLRNYLETYGYPPNYPLCISVDDTKLLPGTHPIYDGPAKKWMLVGLPGEKQLSVSSSEELERLMDIDHPLATKLRLWAIQIPFPGIPPLAFAILPISSTIKAAELVVHQVAAFDGLIEHHYRFISNVADGAAVERDCQARVAVSSV
;
A
#
# COMPACT_ATOMS: atom_id res chain seq x y z
N MET A 1 18.03 -8.82 6.50
CA MET A 1 19.47 -8.74 6.17
C MET A 1 19.71 -7.97 4.88
N ALA A 2 19.19 -8.39 3.73
CA ALA A 2 19.18 -7.53 2.52
C ALA A 2 18.53 -6.15 2.79
N GLU A 3 17.38 -6.15 3.48
CA GLU A 3 16.68 -4.92 3.94
C GLU A 3 17.38 -4.16 5.09
N TYR A 4 18.54 -4.64 5.54
CA TYR A 4 19.38 -4.01 6.58
C TYR A 4 20.65 -3.42 5.93
N LEU A 5 21.21 -4.13 4.93
CA LEU A 5 22.26 -3.65 4.03
C LEU A 5 21.93 -2.35 3.29
N SER A 6 20.64 -2.04 3.11
CA SER A 6 20.17 -0.82 2.44
C SER A 6 19.66 0.27 3.39
N ALA A 7 19.93 0.14 4.70
CA ALA A 7 19.35 0.99 5.75
C ALA A 7 20.34 1.36 6.87
N VAL A 8 21.62 1.10 6.65
CA VAL A 8 22.76 1.51 7.49
C VAL A 8 23.64 2.38 6.60
N ASP A 9 24.00 3.58 7.07
CA ASP A 9 24.86 4.48 6.31
C ASP A 9 26.34 4.06 6.43
N ASP A 10 27.20 4.46 5.48
CA ASP A 10 28.64 4.10 5.53
C ASP A 10 29.34 4.74 6.76
N ASP A 11 28.77 5.81 7.33
CA ASP A 11 29.19 6.41 8.60
C ASP A 11 28.75 5.60 9.84
N ASP A 12 27.58 4.95 9.81
CA ASP A 12 27.11 4.10 10.92
C ASP A 12 28.00 2.84 11.07
N LEU A 13 28.62 2.37 9.98
CA LEU A 13 29.63 1.30 10.00
C LEU A 13 30.95 1.72 10.67
N GLN A 14 31.18 3.02 10.84
CA GLN A 14 32.38 3.60 11.46
C GLN A 14 32.11 4.12 12.88
N GLY A 15 30.86 4.05 13.34
CA GLY A 15 30.39 4.49 14.66
C GLY A 15 31.04 3.76 15.84
N ASN A 16 31.21 4.49 16.96
CA ASN A 16 32.06 4.06 18.08
C ASN A 16 31.57 2.75 18.75
N ASN A 17 32.47 1.78 18.87
CA ASN A 17 32.21 0.38 19.22
C ASN A 17 31.31 0.16 20.45
N SER A 18 30.11 -0.38 20.24
CA SER A 18 29.54 -1.35 21.19
C SER A 18 30.22 -2.69 20.90
N GLN A 19 31.31 -2.94 21.64
CA GLN A 19 32.39 -3.86 21.28
C GLN A 19 31.90 -5.26 20.86
N TRP A 20 31.89 -5.53 19.55
CA TRP A 20 31.66 -6.87 19.02
C TRP A 20 32.80 -7.82 19.46
N ARG A 21 32.41 -9.03 19.89
CA ARG A 21 33.33 -10.03 20.45
C ARG A 21 33.00 -11.41 19.88
N PRO A 22 33.74 -11.89 18.86
CA PRO A 22 33.49 -13.20 18.25
C PRO A 22 33.37 -14.35 19.27
N SER A 23 34.20 -14.35 20.32
CA SER A 23 34.22 -15.37 21.38
C SER A 23 32.98 -15.40 22.29
N GLU A 24 32.07 -14.43 22.17
CA GLU A 24 30.79 -14.41 22.90
C GLU A 24 29.60 -14.84 22.02
N TRP A 25 29.81 -15.06 20.72
CA TRP A 25 28.73 -15.31 19.75
C TRP A 25 28.99 -16.48 18.79
N ILE A 26 30.19 -16.57 18.22
CA ILE A 26 30.59 -17.61 17.26
C ILE A 26 31.03 -18.87 18.01
N GLY A 27 30.48 -20.03 17.63
CA GLY A 27 30.71 -21.31 18.29
C GLY A 27 29.99 -21.46 19.64
N CYS A 28 29.18 -20.48 20.05
CA CYS A 28 28.57 -20.40 21.38
C CYS A 28 27.18 -21.07 21.48
N ASN A 29 26.77 -21.89 20.51
CA ASN A 29 25.43 -22.49 20.40
C ASN A 29 24.27 -21.47 20.50
N LYS A 30 24.50 -20.24 20.03
CA LYS A 30 23.47 -19.20 19.97
C LYS A 30 22.64 -19.32 18.70
N MET A 31 21.39 -18.85 18.75
CA MET A 31 20.51 -18.75 17.58
C MET A 31 20.62 -17.38 16.91
N PHE A 32 20.78 -17.33 15.58
CA PHE A 32 20.73 -16.09 14.81
C PHE A 32 19.27 -15.66 14.59
N THR A 33 18.63 -15.15 15.64
CA THR A 33 17.24 -14.69 15.60
C THR A 33 17.06 -13.56 16.61
N ASN A 34 16.55 -12.41 16.17
CA ASN A 34 16.44 -11.18 16.97
C ASN A 34 17.76 -10.77 17.65
N VAL A 35 18.88 -10.91 16.93
CA VAL A 35 20.22 -10.54 17.41
C VAL A 35 20.32 -9.02 17.65
N PRO A 36 21.17 -8.54 18.57
CA PRO A 36 21.38 -7.10 18.79
C PRO A 36 21.91 -6.38 17.54
N ASP A 37 21.62 -5.08 17.45
CA ASP A 37 21.92 -4.25 16.28
C ASP A 37 23.42 -4.30 15.88
N PHE A 38 24.34 -4.32 16.86
CA PHE A 38 25.79 -4.45 16.60
C PHE A 38 26.19 -5.81 15.99
N VAL A 39 25.45 -6.87 16.28
CA VAL A 39 25.64 -8.21 15.68
C VAL A 39 25.04 -8.26 14.27
N ALA A 40 23.95 -7.52 14.02
CA ALA A 40 23.39 -7.35 12.69
C ALA A 40 24.30 -6.50 11.78
N ILE A 41 24.94 -5.46 12.34
CA ILE A 41 25.97 -4.65 11.66
C ILE A 41 27.20 -5.49 11.32
N GLU A 42 27.73 -6.30 12.25
CA GLU A 42 28.83 -7.21 11.94
C GLU A 42 28.45 -8.27 10.90
N ALA A 43 27.26 -8.85 10.99
CA ALA A 43 26.75 -9.80 9.98
C ALA A 43 26.64 -9.15 8.58
N VAL A 44 26.34 -7.84 8.53
CA VAL A 44 26.41 -7.02 7.32
C VAL A 44 27.85 -6.83 6.84
N ARG A 45 28.78 -6.46 7.73
CA ARG A 45 30.20 -6.26 7.42
C ARG A 45 30.88 -7.54 6.91
N MET A 46 30.51 -8.70 7.46
CA MET A 46 30.96 -10.02 7.00
C MET A 46 30.42 -10.40 5.60
N LEU A 47 29.39 -9.71 5.11
CA LEU A 47 28.82 -9.84 3.77
C LEU A 47 29.18 -8.68 2.84
N GLN A 48 29.93 -7.67 3.31
CA GLN A 48 30.31 -6.49 2.53
C GLN A 48 31.38 -6.86 1.50
N ILE A 49 31.14 -6.55 0.23
CA ILE A 49 32.07 -6.83 -0.87
C ILE A 49 33.25 -5.83 -0.76
N PRO A 50 34.52 -6.30 -0.73
CA PRO A 50 35.69 -5.42 -0.75
C PRO A 50 35.69 -4.50 -1.98
N LEU A 51 36.25 -3.30 -1.85
CA LEU A 51 36.21 -2.29 -2.91
C LEU A 51 36.89 -2.78 -4.20
N GLU A 52 37.93 -3.59 -4.07
CA GLU A 52 38.69 -4.17 -5.19
C GLU A 52 37.82 -5.13 -6.01
N ALA A 53 37.07 -6.02 -5.34
CA ALA A 53 36.14 -6.93 -5.99
C ALA A 53 34.86 -6.21 -6.47
N LYS A 54 34.41 -5.17 -5.77
CA LYS A 54 33.30 -4.32 -6.24
C LYS A 54 33.67 -3.56 -7.53
N SER A 55 34.94 -3.14 -7.66
CA SER A 55 35.45 -2.38 -8.81
C SER A 55 35.76 -3.25 -10.05
N SER A 56 35.69 -4.58 -9.94
CA SER A 56 35.78 -5.49 -11.10
C SER A 56 34.42 -5.94 -11.64
N LEU A 57 33.32 -5.46 -11.05
CA LEU A 57 31.99 -5.52 -11.67
C LEU A 57 31.87 -4.42 -12.75
N PRO A 58 31.17 -4.66 -13.87
CA PRO A 58 30.85 -3.62 -14.83
C PRO A 58 30.05 -2.48 -14.18
N ASP A 59 30.41 -1.23 -14.50
CA ASP A 59 29.66 -0.08 -14.01
C ASP A 59 28.24 -0.07 -14.61
N SER A 60 27.25 0.05 -13.73
CA SER A 60 25.84 0.26 -14.06
C SER A 60 25.55 1.44 -14.99
N ALA A 61 26.48 2.39 -15.17
CA ALA A 61 26.33 3.55 -16.05
C ALA A 61 26.71 3.29 -17.53
N LEU A 62 27.43 2.20 -17.83
CA LEU A 62 27.83 1.83 -19.20
C LEU A 62 26.61 1.71 -20.13
N SER A 63 26.78 2.00 -21.41
CA SER A 63 25.77 1.66 -22.42
C SER A 63 25.62 0.14 -22.60
N PRO A 64 24.48 -0.35 -23.11
CA PRO A 64 24.33 -1.76 -23.48
C PRO A 64 25.44 -2.28 -24.40
N ALA A 65 25.93 -1.45 -25.33
CA ALA A 65 27.02 -1.80 -26.24
C ALA A 65 28.38 -1.89 -25.55
N GLU A 66 28.75 -0.91 -24.71
CA GLU A 66 30.02 -0.97 -23.94
C GLU A 66 30.00 -2.11 -22.91
N PHE A 67 28.84 -2.32 -22.27
CA PHE A 67 28.62 -3.43 -21.35
C PHE A 67 28.83 -4.76 -22.06
N TYR A 68 28.16 -5.00 -23.20
CA TYR A 68 28.35 -6.20 -24.02
C TYR A 68 29.81 -6.38 -24.47
N ALA A 69 30.46 -5.31 -24.92
CA ALA A 69 31.86 -5.32 -25.36
C ALA A 69 32.86 -5.62 -24.23
N SER A 70 32.50 -5.41 -22.96
CA SER A 70 33.41 -5.60 -21.82
C SER A 70 33.87 -7.05 -21.65
N ASN A 71 32.97 -8.02 -21.85
CA ASN A 71 33.23 -9.46 -21.71
C ASN A 71 33.91 -9.89 -20.38
N VAL A 72 33.72 -9.14 -19.28
CA VAL A 72 34.37 -9.38 -17.97
C VAL A 72 33.55 -10.27 -17.02
N LEU A 73 32.59 -11.04 -17.53
CA LEU A 73 31.64 -11.82 -16.74
C LEU A 73 31.69 -13.31 -17.10
N PRO A 74 31.43 -14.22 -16.14
CA PRO A 74 31.33 -15.65 -16.42
C PRO A 74 30.12 -15.94 -17.32
N PRO A 75 30.16 -16.99 -18.16
CA PRO A 75 29.07 -17.33 -19.06
C PRO A 75 27.81 -17.71 -18.29
N TRP A 76 26.66 -17.35 -18.86
CA TRP A 76 25.35 -17.77 -18.37
C TRP A 76 24.91 -19.09 -19.00
N ASP A 77 24.23 -19.92 -18.21
CA ASP A 77 23.61 -21.18 -18.60
C ASP A 77 22.26 -21.29 -17.87
N SER A 78 21.25 -21.86 -18.55
CA SER A 78 19.93 -22.11 -18.00
C SER A 78 19.93 -23.05 -16.79
N ASP A 79 20.86 -24.00 -16.71
CA ASP A 79 20.94 -24.93 -15.57
C ASP A 79 21.28 -24.20 -14.25
N ILE A 80 21.86 -23.00 -14.34
CA ILE A 80 22.17 -22.16 -13.19
C ILE A 80 20.90 -21.50 -12.61
N ASP A 81 19.78 -21.43 -13.34
CA ASP A 81 18.45 -21.03 -12.84
C ASP A 81 17.69 -22.19 -12.15
N SER A 82 18.29 -23.39 -12.03
CA SER A 82 17.67 -24.55 -11.38
C SER A 82 17.16 -24.28 -9.94
N GLU A 83 15.98 -24.85 -9.65
CA GLU A 83 15.37 -24.87 -8.31
C GLU A 83 16.06 -25.86 -7.34
N GLU A 84 17.00 -26.68 -7.82
CA GLU A 84 17.72 -27.65 -6.99
C GLU A 84 18.88 -27.01 -6.20
N ILE A 85 18.98 -27.37 -4.91
CA ILE A 85 20.07 -26.92 -4.04
C ILE A 85 21.27 -27.83 -4.26
N ASN A 86 22.36 -27.28 -4.80
CA ASN A 86 23.58 -28.03 -5.06
C ASN A 86 24.37 -28.23 -3.76
N THR A 87 24.31 -29.44 -3.22
CA THR A 87 24.97 -29.82 -1.95
C THR A 87 26.50 -29.92 -2.05
N ALA A 88 27.10 -29.66 -3.22
CA ALA A 88 28.55 -29.47 -3.34
C ALA A 88 29.01 -28.06 -2.91
N ILE A 89 28.08 -27.15 -2.60
CA ILE A 89 28.35 -25.77 -2.15
C ILE A 89 27.74 -25.57 -0.76
N GLU A 90 28.57 -25.38 0.26
CA GLU A 90 28.15 -25.35 1.69
C GLU A 90 28.98 -24.38 2.54
N PHE A 91 28.46 -23.97 3.70
CA PHE A 91 29.23 -23.20 4.69
C PHE A 91 30.22 -24.07 5.45
N ASN A 92 31.47 -23.62 5.57
CA ASN A 92 32.57 -24.40 6.12
C ASN A 92 33.39 -23.61 7.17
N ALA A 93 34.07 -24.34 8.06
CA ALA A 93 34.87 -23.78 9.16
C ALA A 93 36.35 -23.59 8.81
N THR A 94 36.82 -24.17 7.68
CA THR A 94 38.14 -23.89 7.12
C THR A 94 38.24 -22.41 6.73
N HIS A 95 39.39 -21.79 6.97
CA HIS A 95 39.65 -20.41 6.52
C HIS A 95 39.53 -20.28 4.98
N PRO A 96 39.11 -19.11 4.45
CA PRO A 96 39.13 -18.87 3.02
C PRO A 96 40.51 -19.13 2.40
N SER A 97 40.54 -19.94 1.35
CA SER A 97 41.72 -20.34 0.58
C SER A 97 41.76 -19.71 -0.81
N PHE A 98 40.67 -19.07 -1.23
CA PHE A 98 40.52 -18.47 -2.56
C PHE A 98 39.67 -17.20 -2.46
N THR A 99 40.28 -16.06 -2.78
CA THR A 99 39.62 -14.75 -2.78
C THR A 99 39.49 -14.29 -4.23
N PRO A 100 38.27 -14.20 -4.81
CA PRO A 100 38.11 -13.77 -6.19
C PRO A 100 38.40 -12.26 -6.31
N SER A 101 39.13 -11.87 -7.35
CA SER A 101 39.38 -10.47 -7.72
C SER A 101 38.64 -10.08 -9.01
N SER A 102 38.26 -11.05 -9.84
CA SER A 102 37.45 -10.88 -11.05
C SER A 102 36.12 -11.65 -10.96
N PRO A 103 35.04 -11.21 -11.63
CA PRO A 103 33.85 -12.03 -11.83
C PRO A 103 34.14 -13.34 -12.58
N CYS A 104 35.17 -13.37 -13.44
CA CYS A 104 35.56 -14.56 -14.19
C CYS A 104 36.31 -15.62 -13.36
N ASP A 105 36.70 -15.30 -12.11
CA ASP A 105 37.36 -16.25 -11.21
C ASP A 105 36.43 -17.36 -10.69
N ILE A 106 35.11 -17.16 -10.80
CA ILE A 106 34.10 -17.95 -10.09
C ILE A 106 33.08 -18.58 -11.03
N GLU A 107 32.79 -19.86 -10.81
CA GLU A 107 31.69 -20.55 -11.47
C GLU A 107 30.39 -20.14 -10.76
N LEU A 108 29.42 -19.60 -11.50
CA LEU A 108 28.16 -19.10 -10.95
C LEU A 108 27.44 -20.15 -10.07
N PHE A 109 26.87 -19.73 -8.94
CA PHE A 109 26.11 -20.61 -8.05
C PHE A 109 24.64 -20.70 -8.49
N PRO A 110 24.00 -21.90 -8.47
CA PRO A 110 22.58 -22.05 -8.78
C PRO A 110 21.67 -21.19 -7.90
N MET A 111 20.56 -20.67 -8.44
CA MET A 111 19.76 -19.67 -7.72
C MET A 111 19.17 -20.21 -6.41
N ALA A 112 18.66 -21.44 -6.39
CA ALA A 112 18.20 -22.08 -5.16
C ALA A 112 19.32 -22.26 -4.12
N THR A 113 20.56 -22.47 -4.59
CA THR A 113 21.74 -22.60 -3.71
C THR A 113 22.13 -21.25 -3.11
N LEU A 114 22.13 -20.17 -3.91
CA LEU A 114 22.32 -18.80 -3.39
C LEU A 114 21.23 -18.37 -2.41
N ALA A 115 19.98 -18.73 -2.68
CA ALA A 115 18.87 -18.46 -1.78
C ALA A 115 19.02 -19.26 -0.46
N HIS A 116 19.37 -20.55 -0.54
CA HIS A 116 19.63 -21.38 0.63
C HIS A 116 20.76 -20.82 1.51
N LEU A 117 21.93 -20.53 0.90
CA LEU A 117 23.07 -19.94 1.61
C LEU A 117 22.71 -18.57 2.22
N SER A 118 21.93 -17.74 1.52
CA SER A 118 21.46 -16.44 2.04
C SER A 118 20.55 -16.56 3.26
N ASN A 119 19.71 -17.59 3.29
CA ASN A 119 18.74 -17.81 4.36
C ASN A 119 19.38 -18.52 5.57
N THR A 120 20.46 -19.28 5.38
CA THR A 120 21.16 -20.02 6.44
C THR A 120 22.41 -19.32 6.98
N PHE A 121 22.98 -18.35 6.23
CA PHE A 121 24.21 -17.62 6.56
C PHE A 121 24.33 -17.20 8.03
N GLY A 122 23.32 -16.52 8.57
CA GLY A 122 23.40 -15.98 9.93
C GLY A 122 23.59 -17.05 11.00
N GLN A 123 22.90 -18.19 10.86
CA GLN A 123 23.09 -19.33 11.76
C GLN A 123 24.41 -20.03 11.50
N ALA A 124 24.77 -20.29 10.24
CA ALA A 124 26.04 -20.91 9.90
C ALA A 124 27.26 -20.11 10.43
N TRP A 125 27.19 -18.77 10.38
CA TRP A 125 28.20 -17.90 10.95
C TRP A 125 28.29 -18.02 12.48
N PHE A 126 27.15 -18.08 13.18
CA PHE A 126 27.10 -18.40 14.62
C PHE A 126 27.60 -19.82 14.92
N ASP A 127 27.41 -20.78 14.02
CA ASP A 127 27.89 -22.17 14.12
C ASP A 127 29.39 -22.32 13.79
N GLY A 128 30.15 -21.22 13.72
CA GLY A 128 31.60 -21.24 13.48
C GLY A 128 32.03 -21.40 12.03
N LYS A 129 31.12 -21.20 11.06
CA LYS A 129 31.49 -21.22 9.64
C LYS A 129 32.02 -19.85 9.20
N ILE A 130 33.18 -19.86 8.55
CA ILE A 130 33.94 -18.66 8.16
C ILE A 130 34.25 -18.60 6.65
N SER A 131 33.84 -19.62 5.89
CA SER A 131 33.97 -19.68 4.43
C SER A 131 32.78 -20.40 3.79
N ILE A 132 32.69 -20.30 2.46
CA ILE A 132 31.83 -21.14 1.62
C ILE A 132 32.74 -22.09 0.85
N CYS A 133 32.55 -23.39 1.06
CA CYS A 133 33.26 -24.45 0.36
C CYS A 133 32.51 -24.77 -0.95
N ASP A 134 33.23 -24.75 -2.08
CA ASP A 134 32.75 -25.26 -3.36
C ASP A 134 33.58 -26.49 -3.77
N ARG A 135 32.87 -27.59 -4.04
CA ARG A 135 33.43 -28.90 -4.40
C ARG A 135 33.10 -29.35 -5.82
N ARG A 136 32.49 -28.50 -6.66
CA ARG A 136 32.20 -28.80 -8.09
C ARG A 136 33.48 -28.90 -8.92
N SER A 137 34.41 -27.98 -8.68
CA SER A 137 35.73 -27.94 -9.30
C SER A 137 36.64 -29.08 -8.80
N ARG A 138 37.58 -29.53 -9.66
CA ARG A 138 38.63 -30.51 -9.30
C ARG A 138 39.50 -30.08 -8.11
N ILE A 139 39.55 -28.78 -7.84
CA ILE A 139 40.20 -28.18 -6.67
C ILE A 139 39.09 -27.63 -5.77
N THR A 140 38.96 -28.14 -4.55
CA THR A 140 38.04 -27.58 -3.55
C THR A 140 38.48 -26.16 -3.19
N ARG A 141 37.56 -25.19 -3.31
CA ARG A 141 37.82 -23.78 -2.99
C ARG A 141 37.06 -23.38 -1.73
N PHE A 142 37.70 -22.60 -0.87
CA PHE A 142 37.06 -21.99 0.30
C PHE A 142 37.00 -20.47 0.08
N TYR A 143 35.80 -19.95 -0.19
CA TYR A 143 35.53 -18.55 -0.48
C TYR A 143 35.22 -17.75 0.81
N PRO A 144 35.59 -16.46 0.90
CA PRO A 144 35.10 -15.56 1.95
C PRO A 144 33.57 -15.49 1.99
N LEU A 145 33.01 -15.19 3.17
CA LEU A 145 31.55 -15.08 3.35
C LEU A 145 30.93 -13.97 2.48
N TRP A 146 31.65 -12.86 2.25
CA TRP A 146 31.21 -11.78 1.34
C TRP A 146 31.04 -12.23 -0.11
N THR A 147 31.67 -13.34 -0.53
CA THR A 147 31.49 -13.87 -1.90
C THR A 147 30.02 -14.27 -2.15
N LEU A 148 29.22 -14.50 -1.11
CA LEU A 148 27.77 -14.67 -1.23
C LEU A 148 27.03 -13.41 -1.74
N SER A 149 27.53 -12.22 -1.40
CA SER A 149 27.01 -10.95 -1.92
C SER A 149 27.54 -10.67 -3.32
N PHE A 150 28.84 -10.87 -3.53
CA PHE A 150 29.50 -10.70 -4.83
C PHE A 150 28.87 -11.61 -5.89
N MET A 151 28.69 -12.90 -5.60
CA MET A 151 28.08 -13.87 -6.50
C MET A 151 26.65 -13.49 -6.91
N LYS A 152 25.87 -12.78 -6.08
CA LYS A 152 24.55 -12.26 -6.48
C LYS A 152 24.66 -11.13 -7.50
N GLN A 153 25.62 -10.23 -7.33
CA GLN A 153 25.85 -9.12 -8.25
C GLN A 153 26.45 -9.63 -9.57
N VAL A 154 27.44 -10.53 -9.50
CA VAL A 154 27.99 -11.23 -10.68
C VAL A 154 26.91 -12.04 -11.41
N ARG A 155 26.02 -12.74 -10.69
CA ARG A 155 24.88 -13.46 -11.30
C ARG A 155 23.91 -12.50 -11.99
N ALA A 156 23.52 -11.41 -11.33
CA ALA A 156 22.61 -10.42 -11.93
C ALA A 156 23.23 -9.81 -13.20
N ALA A 157 24.50 -9.42 -13.13
CA ALA A 157 25.25 -8.90 -14.27
C ALA A 157 25.36 -9.94 -15.41
N ALA A 158 25.73 -11.18 -15.11
CA ALA A 158 25.85 -12.24 -16.12
C ALA A 158 24.51 -12.58 -16.80
N ARG A 159 23.38 -12.47 -16.07
CA ARG A 159 22.04 -12.63 -16.63
C ARG A 159 21.70 -11.50 -17.60
N SER A 160 21.91 -10.25 -17.21
CA SER A 160 21.63 -9.10 -18.08
C SER A 160 22.59 -9.06 -19.29
N MET A 161 23.85 -9.48 -19.12
CA MET A 161 24.81 -9.72 -20.20
C MET A 161 24.30 -10.76 -21.19
N HIS A 162 23.78 -11.89 -20.70
CA HIS A 162 23.21 -12.93 -21.55
C HIS A 162 21.98 -12.43 -22.33
N LEU A 163 21.06 -11.72 -21.68
CA LEU A 163 19.90 -11.11 -22.33
C LEU A 163 20.32 -10.09 -23.40
N TRP A 164 21.24 -9.18 -23.08
CA TRP A 164 21.79 -8.24 -24.08
C TRP A 164 22.51 -8.96 -25.22
N SER A 165 23.28 -10.01 -24.95
CA SER A 165 23.97 -10.77 -26.01
C SER A 165 23.01 -11.44 -27.00
N GLN A 166 21.86 -11.92 -26.53
CA GLN A 166 20.78 -12.40 -27.41
C GLN A 166 20.22 -11.24 -28.26
N SER A 167 19.93 -10.09 -27.64
CA SER A 167 19.43 -8.90 -28.35
C SER A 167 20.43 -8.35 -29.38
N PHE A 168 21.73 -8.34 -29.08
CA PHE A 168 22.78 -7.98 -30.04
C PHE A 168 22.89 -9.00 -31.17
N ALA A 169 22.91 -10.30 -30.87
CA ALA A 169 22.97 -11.34 -31.91
C ALA A 169 21.78 -11.28 -32.87
N TRP A 170 20.56 -11.07 -32.34
CA TRP A 170 19.34 -10.89 -33.14
C TRP A 170 19.33 -9.57 -33.93
N THR A 171 19.87 -8.50 -33.37
CA THR A 171 19.96 -7.18 -34.04
C THR A 171 21.01 -7.18 -35.16
N MET A 172 22.11 -7.91 -35.00
CA MET A 172 23.22 -8.00 -35.96
C MET A 172 23.03 -9.08 -37.03
N GLN A 173 21.91 -9.81 -37.02
CA GLN A 173 21.65 -10.84 -38.01
C GLN A 173 21.18 -10.20 -39.33
N GLU A 174 21.99 -10.34 -40.39
CA GLU A 174 21.58 -10.01 -41.76
C GLU A 174 20.60 -11.07 -42.29
N HIS A 175 19.64 -10.65 -43.12
CA HIS A 175 18.61 -11.53 -43.67
C HIS A 175 18.39 -11.29 -45.17
N GLU A 176 18.35 -12.38 -45.94
CA GLU A 176 18.18 -12.37 -47.40
C GLU A 176 16.87 -11.73 -47.90
N ASN A 177 15.87 -11.61 -47.00
CA ASN A 177 14.55 -11.06 -47.27
C ASN A 177 14.26 -9.81 -46.39
N GLU A 178 15.29 -9.01 -46.11
CA GLU A 178 15.17 -7.78 -45.33
C GLU A 178 14.23 -6.75 -45.97
N GLU A 179 13.33 -6.16 -45.17
CA GLU A 179 12.30 -5.25 -45.67
C GLU A 179 12.87 -3.88 -46.09
N MET A 180 12.21 -3.21 -47.05
CA MET A 180 12.58 -1.87 -47.52
C MET A 180 12.33 -0.79 -46.43
N GLY A 181 13.25 -0.72 -45.48
CA GLY A 181 13.19 0.16 -44.31
C GLY A 181 13.72 -0.48 -43.03
N GLU A 182 13.82 -1.81 -42.97
CA GLU A 182 14.29 -2.57 -41.79
C GLU A 182 15.73 -2.14 -41.40
N SER A 183 16.66 -2.07 -42.36
CA SER A 183 18.06 -1.69 -42.09
C SER A 183 18.18 -0.33 -41.42
N LYS A 184 17.38 0.66 -41.83
CA LYS A 184 17.40 2.00 -41.22
C LYS A 184 16.99 1.94 -39.73
N TRP A 185 16.05 1.08 -39.38
CA TRP A 185 15.63 0.88 -37.98
C TRP A 185 16.63 0.01 -37.20
N ARG A 186 17.29 -0.96 -37.85
CA ARG A 186 18.42 -1.72 -37.30
C ARG A 186 19.63 -0.82 -37.00
N GLU A 187 20.03 0.03 -37.94
CA GLU A 187 21.11 1.03 -37.80
C GLU A 187 20.82 1.99 -36.63
N ARG A 188 19.61 2.55 -36.56
CA ARG A 188 19.19 3.41 -35.44
C ARG A 188 19.11 2.64 -34.11
N THR A 189 18.76 1.35 -34.13
CA THR A 189 18.81 0.48 -32.94
C THR A 189 20.24 0.34 -32.43
N ILE A 190 21.22 0.10 -33.32
CA ILE A 190 22.65 -0.05 -32.97
C ILE A 190 23.24 1.27 -32.43
N GLU A 191 22.89 2.40 -33.03
CA GLU A 191 23.23 3.74 -32.54
C GLU A 191 22.70 3.96 -31.11
N LEU A 192 21.43 3.62 -30.87
CA LEU A 192 20.77 3.80 -29.58
C LEU A 192 21.28 2.84 -28.49
N LEU A 193 21.61 1.60 -28.84
CA LEU A 193 22.31 0.64 -27.97
C LEU A 193 23.68 1.15 -27.50
N SER A 194 24.27 2.10 -28.22
CA SER A 194 25.52 2.79 -27.87
C SER A 194 25.31 4.15 -27.20
N SER A 195 24.08 4.67 -27.20
CA SER A 195 23.73 6.03 -26.71
C SER A 195 22.97 6.04 -25.39
N LEU A 196 22.29 4.95 -25.04
CA LEU A 196 21.68 4.77 -23.72
C LEU A 196 22.77 4.66 -22.65
N SER A 197 22.60 5.34 -21.51
CA SER A 197 23.40 5.08 -20.31
C SER A 197 22.63 4.14 -19.39
N GLY A 198 23.21 2.98 -19.10
CA GLY A 198 22.64 1.91 -18.29
C GLY A 198 22.30 0.63 -19.05
N TRP A 199 22.49 -0.50 -18.37
CA TRP A 199 22.24 -1.85 -18.90
C TRP A 199 21.45 -2.77 -17.93
N THR A 200 21.18 -2.33 -16.70
CA THR A 200 20.43 -3.10 -15.68
C THR A 200 19.59 -2.19 -14.78
N GLY A 201 18.50 -2.73 -14.23
CA GLY A 201 17.70 -2.06 -13.19
C GLY A 201 16.69 -1.07 -13.75
N GLN A 202 16.09 -0.28 -12.85
CA GLN A 202 15.00 0.64 -13.20
C GLN A 202 15.45 1.76 -14.14
N VAL A 203 14.70 1.91 -15.22
CA VAL A 203 14.87 2.96 -16.21
C VAL A 203 14.18 4.20 -15.66
N GLY A 204 14.96 5.18 -15.20
CA GLY A 204 14.49 6.30 -14.36
C GLY A 204 13.56 7.34 -15.01
N CYS A 205 12.89 7.03 -16.12
CA CYS A 205 12.16 7.95 -17.00
C CYS A 205 10.69 8.23 -16.63
N GLY A 206 10.30 7.95 -15.38
CA GLY A 206 8.90 8.07 -14.92
C GLY A 206 7.99 6.92 -15.35
N LEU A 207 8.50 5.95 -16.11
CA LEU A 207 7.88 4.65 -16.36
C LEU A 207 8.28 3.70 -15.23
N SER A 208 7.53 3.72 -14.12
CA SER A 208 7.95 3.19 -12.80
C SER A 208 8.48 1.75 -12.79
N ASP A 209 7.98 0.91 -13.68
CA ASP A 209 8.23 -0.54 -13.67
C ASP A 209 9.05 -1.02 -14.89
N LEU A 210 9.52 -0.09 -15.73
CA LEU A 210 10.41 -0.40 -16.85
C LEU A 210 11.85 -0.63 -16.34
N THR A 211 12.46 -1.72 -16.78
CA THR A 211 13.86 -2.05 -16.49
C THR A 211 14.63 -2.29 -17.78
N PHE A 212 15.96 -2.19 -17.76
CA PHE A 212 16.77 -2.53 -18.93
C PHE A 212 16.61 -4.01 -19.34
N GLU A 213 16.38 -4.91 -18.38
CA GLU A 213 16.04 -6.30 -18.64
C GLU A 213 14.70 -6.44 -19.39
N HIS A 214 13.71 -5.58 -19.11
CA HIS A 214 12.47 -5.53 -19.89
C HIS A 214 12.71 -5.04 -21.32
N ILE A 215 13.65 -4.11 -21.55
CA ILE A 215 13.98 -3.60 -22.89
C ILE A 215 14.59 -4.70 -23.79
N THR A 216 15.38 -5.62 -23.24
CA THR A 216 15.95 -6.77 -24.02
C THR A 216 14.87 -7.64 -24.68
N GLN A 217 13.66 -7.70 -24.12
CA GLN A 217 12.55 -8.48 -24.66
C GLN A 217 12.03 -7.95 -26.01
N VAL A 218 12.30 -6.68 -26.31
CA VAL A 218 11.89 -6.03 -27.56
C VAL A 218 12.74 -6.54 -28.73
N LEU A 219 14.06 -6.61 -28.53
CA LEU A 219 15.03 -7.05 -29.51
C LEU A 219 15.26 -8.57 -29.38
N GLY A 220 14.42 -9.36 -30.04
CA GLY A 220 14.45 -10.82 -30.02
C GLY A 220 13.08 -11.45 -30.23
N GLU A 221 13.01 -12.78 -30.12
CA GLU A 221 11.76 -13.56 -30.20
C GLU A 221 11.11 -13.76 -28.82
N ASN A 222 11.08 -12.69 -28.01
CA ASN A 222 10.57 -12.73 -26.63
C ASN A 222 9.17 -12.12 -26.52
N THR A 223 8.33 -12.68 -25.64
CA THR A 223 7.05 -12.06 -25.23
C THR A 223 7.32 -10.79 -24.43
N LEU A 224 6.65 -9.68 -24.76
CA LEU A 224 6.83 -8.41 -24.06
C LEU A 224 6.11 -8.37 -22.70
N ALA A 225 6.80 -7.88 -21.67
CA ALA A 225 6.24 -7.54 -20.37
C ALA A 225 5.29 -6.33 -20.45
N ASP A 226 4.41 -6.22 -19.44
CA ASP A 226 3.47 -5.10 -19.27
C ASP A 226 4.16 -3.73 -19.28
N ALA A 227 5.25 -3.58 -18.52
CA ALA A 227 6.03 -2.34 -18.49
C ALA A 227 6.57 -1.89 -19.87
N VAL A 228 6.79 -2.82 -20.80
CA VAL A 228 7.20 -2.51 -22.18
C VAL A 228 6.01 -1.99 -22.99
N LEU A 229 4.83 -2.63 -22.86
CA LEU A 229 3.61 -2.14 -23.50
C LEU A 229 3.25 -0.76 -22.97
N ASP A 230 3.31 -0.55 -21.65
CA ASP A 230 2.99 0.74 -21.01
C ASP A 230 3.94 1.88 -21.47
N ALA A 231 5.21 1.57 -21.74
CA ALA A 231 6.15 2.50 -22.36
C ALA A 231 5.72 2.91 -23.77
N LEU A 232 5.23 1.97 -24.57
CA LEU A 232 4.75 2.24 -25.94
C LEU A 232 3.38 2.94 -25.94
N MET A 233 2.48 2.60 -25.00
CA MET A 233 1.24 3.35 -24.78
C MET A 233 1.52 4.81 -24.40
N LYS A 234 2.62 5.06 -23.66
CA LYS A 234 3.08 6.42 -23.35
C LYS A 234 3.54 7.20 -24.58
N ASP A 235 4.13 6.53 -25.57
CA ASP A 235 4.44 7.16 -26.85
C ASP A 235 3.18 7.47 -27.66
N ILE A 236 2.18 6.58 -27.68
CA ILE A 236 0.89 6.87 -28.34
C ILE A 236 0.24 8.10 -27.68
N GLU A 237 0.24 8.20 -26.34
CA GLU A 237 -0.22 9.40 -25.61
C GLU A 237 0.58 10.66 -25.98
N ARG A 238 1.90 10.54 -26.15
CA ARG A 238 2.80 11.64 -26.58
C ARG A 238 2.49 12.09 -28.01
N ARG A 239 2.34 11.15 -28.94
CA ARG A 239 2.08 11.40 -30.37
C ARG A 239 0.68 11.99 -30.61
N LEU A 240 -0.33 11.56 -29.83
CA LEU A 240 -1.66 12.19 -29.83
C LEU A 240 -1.60 13.67 -29.41
N LYS A 241 -0.83 14.00 -28.35
CA LYS A 241 -0.67 15.38 -27.86
C LYS A 241 0.16 16.29 -28.78
N GLY A 242 0.98 15.71 -29.66
CA GLY A 242 1.79 16.43 -30.64
C GLY A 242 1.12 16.63 -32.00
N ARG A 243 -0.18 16.32 -32.13
CA ARG A 243 -0.93 16.41 -33.40
C ARG A 243 -1.72 17.72 -33.45
N ASP A 244 -1.66 18.43 -34.58
CA ASP A 244 -2.51 19.60 -34.85
C ASP A 244 -3.97 19.14 -35.07
N GLY A 245 -4.70 18.96 -33.97
CA GLY A 245 -6.08 18.48 -33.90
C GLY A 245 -6.59 18.54 -32.46
N ASP A 246 -7.89 18.31 -32.25
CA ASP A 246 -8.53 18.51 -30.94
C ASP A 246 -7.99 17.53 -29.87
N PRO A 247 -7.14 17.98 -28.92
CA PRO A 247 -6.26 17.08 -28.16
C PRO A 247 -6.94 16.36 -26.99
N GLY A 248 -8.27 16.49 -26.88
CA GLY A 248 -9.08 15.84 -25.84
C GLY A 248 -9.85 14.59 -26.28
N VAL A 249 -9.87 14.24 -27.58
CA VAL A 249 -10.80 13.23 -28.11
C VAL A 249 -10.44 11.77 -27.74
N VAL A 250 -9.15 11.45 -27.55
CA VAL A 250 -8.70 10.07 -27.31
C VAL A 250 -7.96 9.95 -25.97
N ALA A 251 -8.49 9.10 -25.09
CA ALA A 251 -7.82 8.64 -23.88
C ALA A 251 -7.06 7.33 -24.14
N VAL A 252 -5.80 7.29 -23.71
CA VAL A 252 -4.98 6.07 -23.70
C VAL A 252 -4.84 5.59 -22.25
N ALA A 253 -4.82 4.27 -22.06
CA ALA A 253 -4.58 3.66 -20.75
C ALA A 253 -3.56 2.51 -20.81
N ASP A 254 -2.96 2.31 -19.64
CA ASP A 254 -2.00 1.25 -19.34
C ASP A 254 -2.64 -0.16 -19.29
N THR A 255 -1.79 -1.17 -19.25
CA THR A 255 -2.14 -2.59 -19.06
C THR A 255 -2.74 -2.89 -17.69
N PHE A 256 -2.68 -1.95 -16.74
CA PHE A 256 -3.21 -2.12 -15.39
C PHE A 256 -4.70 -1.76 -15.29
N LEU A 257 -5.21 -0.80 -16.10
CA LEU A 257 -6.64 -0.49 -16.18
C LEU A 257 -7.53 -1.73 -16.43
N PRO A 258 -7.32 -2.58 -17.46
CA PRO A 258 -8.16 -3.76 -17.68
C PRO A 258 -8.03 -4.80 -16.56
N ARG A 259 -6.86 -4.94 -15.92
CA ARG A 259 -6.68 -5.78 -14.72
C ARG A 259 -7.55 -5.27 -13.57
N CYS A 260 -7.68 -3.95 -13.42
CA CYS A 260 -8.54 -3.31 -12.42
C CYS A 260 -10.03 -3.46 -12.74
N ILE A 261 -10.42 -3.37 -14.02
CA ILE A 261 -11.81 -3.56 -14.49
C ILE A 261 -12.23 -5.02 -14.27
N ALA A 262 -11.43 -6.00 -14.70
CA ALA A 262 -11.73 -7.43 -14.53
C ALA A 262 -11.79 -7.87 -13.05
N ALA A 263 -11.27 -7.07 -12.12
CA ALA A 263 -11.39 -7.26 -10.67
C ALA A 263 -12.58 -6.49 -10.03
N GLY A 264 -13.38 -5.78 -10.82
CA GLY A 264 -14.38 -4.79 -10.39
C GLY A 264 -15.50 -5.35 -9.51
N ALA A 265 -16.39 -6.17 -10.07
CA ALA A 265 -17.54 -6.75 -9.35
C ALA A 265 -17.15 -7.65 -8.16
N ALA A 266 -15.88 -8.06 -8.05
CA ALA A 266 -15.42 -8.95 -6.99
C ALA A 266 -15.41 -8.32 -5.58
N ARG A 267 -15.69 -7.02 -5.43
CA ARG A 267 -15.60 -6.31 -4.12
C ARG A 267 -16.85 -5.57 -3.66
N ILE A 268 -17.57 -4.86 -4.53
CA ILE A 268 -18.85 -4.18 -4.17
C ILE A 268 -19.82 -4.25 -5.36
N PRO A 269 -21.02 -4.84 -5.22
CA PRO A 269 -22.04 -4.76 -6.26
C PRO A 269 -22.49 -3.31 -6.49
N GLY A 270 -22.37 -2.82 -7.74
CA GLY A 270 -22.93 -1.54 -8.17
C GLY A 270 -22.02 -0.31 -8.04
N HIS A 271 -20.71 -0.47 -7.76
CA HIS A 271 -19.72 0.61 -7.93
C HIS A 271 -18.31 0.06 -8.21
N PHE A 272 -17.64 0.58 -9.26
CA PHE A 272 -16.23 0.27 -9.55
C PHE A 272 -15.28 0.99 -8.56
N GLY A 273 -15.02 0.33 -7.44
CA GLY A 273 -14.28 0.89 -6.30
C GLY A 273 -12.77 1.11 -6.48
N HIS A 274 -12.16 0.76 -7.62
CA HIS A 274 -10.71 0.93 -7.81
C HIS A 274 -10.35 2.35 -8.26
N ALA A 275 -9.36 2.97 -7.60
CA ALA A 275 -8.99 4.37 -7.83
C ALA A 275 -8.59 4.68 -9.30
N LEU A 276 -7.94 3.73 -9.99
CA LEU A 276 -7.61 3.87 -11.41
C LEU A 276 -8.85 3.87 -12.31
N VAL A 277 -9.83 2.99 -12.03
CA VAL A 277 -11.09 2.95 -12.79
C VAL A 277 -11.88 4.23 -12.54
N GLN A 278 -11.89 4.75 -11.30
CA GLN A 278 -12.51 6.05 -11.00
C GLN A 278 -11.80 7.24 -11.66
N LYS A 279 -10.46 7.21 -11.80
CA LYS A 279 -9.70 8.21 -12.58
C LYS A 279 -10.21 8.25 -14.03
N TYR A 280 -10.33 7.09 -14.68
CA TYR A 280 -10.84 7.02 -16.05
C TYR A 280 -12.33 7.36 -16.13
N THR A 281 -13.16 6.92 -15.18
CA THR A 281 -14.58 7.32 -15.11
C THR A 281 -14.72 8.84 -15.12
N ARG A 282 -13.96 9.57 -14.28
CA ARG A 282 -13.98 11.04 -14.24
C ARG A 282 -13.42 11.66 -15.51
N LEU A 283 -12.31 11.14 -16.05
CA LEU A 283 -11.71 11.62 -17.29
C LEU A 283 -12.71 11.58 -18.46
N LEU A 284 -13.51 10.53 -18.53
CA LEU A 284 -14.46 10.28 -19.61
C LEU A 284 -15.83 10.95 -19.37
N SER A 285 -16.21 11.25 -18.12
CA SER A 285 -17.52 11.83 -17.78
C SER A 285 -17.52 13.29 -17.31
N THR A 286 -16.36 13.90 -17.04
CA THR A 286 -16.27 15.26 -16.46
C THR A 286 -15.32 16.23 -17.17
N THR A 287 -14.51 15.76 -18.12
CA THR A 287 -13.63 16.61 -18.94
C THR A 287 -14.43 17.24 -20.08
N SER A 288 -14.06 18.44 -20.53
CA SER A 288 -14.69 19.13 -21.66
C SER A 288 -13.62 19.68 -22.61
N PRO A 289 -13.49 19.18 -23.85
CA PRO A 289 -14.21 18.02 -24.39
C PRO A 289 -13.91 16.73 -23.61
N SER A 290 -14.89 15.85 -23.51
CA SER A 290 -14.72 14.49 -22.99
C SER A 290 -14.10 13.61 -24.06
N PRO A 291 -13.14 12.72 -23.75
CA PRO A 291 -12.63 11.77 -24.72
C PRO A 291 -13.77 10.88 -25.25
N GLY A 292 -14.00 10.92 -26.55
CA GLY A 292 -14.94 10.05 -27.25
C GLY A 292 -14.41 8.63 -27.39
N THR A 293 -13.09 8.43 -27.29
CA THR A 293 -12.44 7.12 -27.44
C THR A 293 -11.55 6.79 -26.24
N LEU A 294 -11.60 5.55 -25.76
CA LEU A 294 -10.64 4.98 -24.80
C LEU A 294 -9.96 3.76 -25.42
N ALA A 295 -8.62 3.68 -25.39
CA ALA A 295 -7.86 2.54 -25.91
C ALA A 295 -6.81 2.00 -24.91
N PHE A 296 -6.69 0.68 -24.82
CA PHE A 296 -5.73 -0.02 -23.95
C PHE A 296 -5.42 -1.46 -24.43
N PRO A 297 -4.21 -2.00 -24.12
CA PRO A 297 -3.91 -3.41 -24.35
C PRO A 297 -4.65 -4.33 -23.37
N VAL A 298 -5.00 -5.53 -23.80
CA VAL A 298 -5.70 -6.56 -23.02
C VAL A 298 -4.84 -7.79 -22.87
N TYR A 299 -4.63 -8.24 -21.63
CA TYR A 299 -3.88 -9.45 -21.30
C TYR A 299 -4.79 -10.69 -21.32
N TYR A 300 -4.35 -11.73 -22.02
CA TYR A 300 -4.94 -13.06 -22.05
C TYR A 300 -3.96 -14.03 -21.34
N PRO A 301 -4.29 -14.52 -20.13
CA PRO A 301 -3.44 -15.46 -19.42
C PRO A 301 -3.24 -16.77 -20.21
N PRO A 302 -2.03 -17.37 -20.20
CA PRO A 302 -0.86 -16.99 -19.40
C PRO A 302 0.15 -16.06 -20.10
N SER A 303 0.03 -15.78 -21.41
CA SER A 303 1.13 -15.18 -22.18
C SER A 303 0.71 -14.55 -23.52
N HIS A 304 -0.50 -13.99 -23.61
CA HIS A 304 -1.00 -13.37 -24.86
C HIS A 304 -1.54 -11.95 -24.63
N TRP A 305 -1.51 -11.13 -25.67
CA TRP A 305 -1.89 -9.72 -25.66
C TRP A 305 -2.77 -9.39 -26.88
N ALA A 306 -3.79 -8.56 -26.69
CA ALA A 306 -4.64 -8.01 -27.75
C ALA A 306 -4.92 -6.53 -27.51
N ALA A 307 -5.57 -5.87 -28.47
CA ALA A 307 -6.06 -4.49 -28.33
C ALA A 307 -7.54 -4.45 -27.90
N CYS A 308 -7.92 -3.42 -27.15
CA CYS A 308 -9.31 -3.00 -26.94
C CYS A 308 -9.43 -1.50 -27.22
N VAL A 309 -10.46 -1.13 -27.97
CA VAL A 309 -10.87 0.26 -28.19
C VAL A 309 -12.36 0.39 -27.86
N VAL A 310 -12.70 1.43 -27.12
CA VAL A 310 -14.07 1.80 -26.75
C VAL A 310 -14.38 3.16 -27.35
N ASP A 311 -15.29 3.21 -28.33
CA ASP A 311 -15.97 4.44 -28.70
C ASP A 311 -17.13 4.66 -27.73
N ILE A 312 -16.97 5.66 -26.88
CA ILE A 312 -17.92 6.04 -25.82
C ILE A 312 -19.11 6.79 -26.44
N THR A 313 -18.88 7.52 -27.54
CA THR A 313 -19.88 8.33 -28.25
C THR A 313 -20.76 7.46 -29.14
N GLY A 314 -20.15 6.57 -29.91
CA GLY A 314 -20.83 5.56 -30.74
C GLY A 314 -21.26 4.29 -29.99
N HIS A 315 -20.98 4.21 -28.68
CA HIS A 315 -21.33 3.07 -27.81
C HIS A 315 -20.77 1.71 -28.30
N HIS A 316 -19.55 1.72 -28.87
CA HIS A 316 -18.95 0.56 -29.54
C HIS A 316 -17.69 0.07 -28.81
N ILE A 317 -17.57 -1.23 -28.61
CA ILE A 317 -16.41 -1.89 -27.97
C ILE A 317 -15.79 -2.87 -28.97
N GLN A 318 -14.63 -2.53 -29.52
CA GLN A 318 -13.94 -3.33 -30.52
C GLN A 318 -12.68 -3.97 -29.93
N PHE A 319 -12.56 -5.29 -30.05
CA PHE A 319 -11.36 -6.05 -29.71
C PHE A 319 -10.57 -6.42 -30.96
N GLY A 320 -9.24 -6.33 -30.88
CA GLY A 320 -8.31 -6.63 -31.98
C GLY A 320 -7.25 -7.63 -31.52
N ASP A 321 -7.42 -8.88 -31.94
CA ASP A 321 -6.60 -10.01 -31.51
C ASP A 321 -5.86 -10.62 -32.71
N GLY A 322 -4.54 -10.79 -32.59
CA GLY A 322 -3.70 -11.32 -33.66
C GLY A 322 -4.03 -12.76 -34.07
N PHE A 323 -4.55 -13.57 -33.14
CA PHE A 323 -5.06 -14.92 -33.38
C PHE A 323 -6.57 -14.95 -33.64
N ARG A 324 -7.23 -13.79 -33.75
CA ARG A 324 -8.70 -13.64 -33.89
C ARG A 324 -9.50 -14.27 -32.75
N GLN A 325 -8.92 -14.34 -31.55
CA GLN A 325 -9.65 -14.78 -30.36
C GLN A 325 -10.66 -13.72 -29.90
N SER A 326 -11.72 -14.16 -29.23
CA SER A 326 -12.71 -13.27 -28.63
C SER A 326 -12.28 -12.77 -27.25
N ALA A 327 -12.62 -11.52 -26.93
CA ALA A 327 -12.38 -10.88 -25.63
C ALA A 327 -12.54 -11.82 -24.40
N PRO A 328 -11.66 -11.73 -23.38
CA PRO A 328 -11.78 -12.57 -22.19
C PRO A 328 -13.11 -12.30 -21.48
N GLU A 329 -13.93 -13.32 -21.26
CA GLU A 329 -15.32 -13.17 -20.78
C GLU A 329 -15.42 -12.35 -19.48
N SER A 330 -14.47 -12.53 -18.57
CA SER A 330 -14.35 -11.73 -17.34
C SER A 330 -14.18 -10.24 -17.65
N LEU A 331 -13.17 -9.85 -18.43
CA LEU A 331 -12.99 -8.45 -18.81
C LEU A 331 -14.20 -7.92 -19.59
N ARG A 332 -14.74 -8.71 -20.54
CA ARG A 332 -15.87 -8.30 -21.39
C ARG A 332 -17.10 -7.95 -20.55
N LYS A 333 -17.49 -8.81 -19.60
CA LYS A 333 -18.62 -8.55 -18.68
C LYS A 333 -18.38 -7.29 -17.85
N GLU A 334 -17.23 -7.19 -17.20
CA GLU A 334 -16.93 -6.10 -16.26
C GLU A 334 -16.77 -4.74 -16.97
N LEU A 335 -16.18 -4.73 -18.16
CA LEU A 335 -16.06 -3.55 -19.02
C LEU A 335 -17.45 -3.03 -19.45
N VAL A 336 -18.35 -3.94 -19.82
CA VAL A 336 -19.74 -3.59 -20.16
C VAL A 336 -20.49 -3.04 -18.94
N GLU A 337 -20.36 -3.66 -17.77
CA GLU A 337 -21.02 -3.17 -16.55
C GLU A 337 -20.48 -1.78 -16.13
N TRP A 338 -19.16 -1.55 -16.22
CA TRP A 338 -18.55 -0.24 -15.96
C TRP A 338 -19.02 0.84 -16.94
N LEU A 339 -19.01 0.55 -18.25
CA LEU A 339 -19.41 1.52 -19.26
C LEU A 339 -20.91 1.83 -19.19
N LYS A 340 -21.76 0.89 -18.78
CA LYS A 340 -23.18 1.14 -18.50
C LYS A 340 -23.40 2.04 -17.29
N GLU A 341 -22.65 1.82 -16.18
CA GLU A 341 -22.68 2.72 -15.02
C GLU A 341 -22.21 4.15 -15.39
N MET A 342 -21.16 4.25 -16.21
CA MET A 342 -20.55 5.53 -16.60
C MET A 342 -21.40 6.35 -17.60
N THR A 343 -21.91 5.71 -18.66
CA THR A 343 -22.59 6.41 -19.77
C THR A 343 -24.10 6.46 -19.63
N GLN A 344 -24.69 5.67 -18.72
CA GLN A 344 -26.13 5.47 -18.56
C GLN A 344 -26.84 4.85 -19.79
N THR A 345 -26.08 4.40 -20.81
CA THR A 345 -26.63 3.67 -21.96
C THR A 345 -26.83 2.19 -21.65
N THR A 346 -27.80 1.55 -22.29
CA THR A 346 -27.92 0.08 -22.30
C THR A 346 -27.26 -0.56 -23.53
N ASP A 347 -27.01 0.23 -24.57
CA ASP A 347 -26.94 -0.23 -25.95
C ASP A 347 -25.49 -0.29 -26.46
N LEU A 348 -24.61 -0.89 -25.64
CA LEU A 348 -23.21 -1.13 -26.00
C LEU A 348 -23.11 -2.30 -26.99
N VAL A 349 -22.60 -2.02 -28.19
CA VAL A 349 -22.30 -3.03 -29.21
C VAL A 349 -20.87 -3.53 -29.02
N ILE A 350 -20.64 -4.84 -29.13
CA ILE A 350 -19.32 -5.47 -28.91
C ILE A 350 -18.93 -6.31 -30.13
N THR A 351 -17.73 -6.09 -30.64
CA THR A 351 -17.18 -6.80 -31.80
C THR A 351 -15.73 -7.26 -31.55
N ASN A 352 -15.25 -8.17 -32.39
CA ASN A 352 -13.83 -8.56 -32.45
C ASN A 352 -13.25 -8.19 -33.84
N ASP A 353 -13.64 -7.04 -34.36
CA ASP A 353 -13.36 -6.56 -35.72
C ASP A 353 -12.44 -5.33 -35.77
N LEU A 354 -11.82 -4.96 -34.64
CA LEU A 354 -10.80 -3.91 -34.61
C LEU A 354 -9.67 -4.29 -35.59
N PRO A 355 -9.32 -3.43 -36.56
CA PRO A 355 -8.26 -3.74 -37.51
C PRO A 355 -6.94 -4.02 -36.77
N CYS A 356 -6.35 -5.17 -37.09
CA CYS A 356 -5.26 -5.78 -36.34
C CYS A 356 -4.53 -6.77 -37.26
N GLY A 357 -3.20 -6.89 -37.10
CA GLY A 357 -2.37 -7.84 -37.85
C GLY A 357 -2.75 -9.30 -37.61
N ILE A 358 -2.29 -10.22 -38.48
CA ILE A 358 -2.56 -11.66 -38.33
C ILE A 358 -1.30 -12.34 -37.79
N GLN A 359 -1.33 -12.70 -36.49
CA GLN A 359 -0.18 -13.28 -35.80
C GLN A 359 0.04 -14.75 -36.21
N CYS A 360 1.28 -15.07 -36.58
CA CYS A 360 1.72 -16.42 -36.94
C CYS A 360 2.77 -17.03 -35.98
N ASP A 361 3.27 -16.24 -35.03
CA ASP A 361 4.24 -16.64 -34.00
C ASP A 361 3.59 -16.65 -32.59
N ALA A 362 4.34 -17.01 -31.55
CA ALA A 362 3.84 -17.04 -30.16
C ALA A 362 4.16 -15.79 -29.32
N VAL A 363 4.81 -14.76 -29.88
CA VAL A 363 5.60 -13.77 -29.11
C VAL A 363 5.37 -12.30 -29.51
N SER A 364 4.90 -12.03 -30.73
CA SER A 364 4.67 -10.68 -31.25
C SER A 364 3.34 -10.06 -30.82
N CYS A 365 2.48 -10.81 -30.10
CA CYS A 365 1.17 -10.34 -29.60
C CYS A 365 1.21 -8.95 -28.94
N GLY A 366 2.23 -8.64 -28.13
CA GLY A 366 2.37 -7.33 -27.48
C GLY A 366 2.62 -6.19 -28.47
N VAL A 367 3.46 -6.42 -29.49
CA VAL A 367 3.72 -5.47 -30.58
C VAL A 367 2.45 -5.27 -31.42
N ILE A 368 1.75 -6.36 -31.74
CA ILE A 368 0.51 -6.36 -32.53
C ILE A 368 -0.62 -5.62 -31.81
N ALA A 369 -0.76 -5.81 -30.49
CA ALA A 369 -1.74 -5.10 -29.66
C ALA A 369 -1.49 -3.58 -29.64
N VAL A 370 -0.24 -3.16 -29.41
CA VAL A 370 0.16 -1.75 -29.45
C VAL A 370 -0.04 -1.15 -30.85
N ASN A 371 0.39 -1.86 -31.90
CA ASN A 371 0.23 -1.44 -33.28
C ASN A 371 -1.25 -1.30 -33.69
N ALA A 372 -2.14 -2.21 -33.31
CA ALA A 372 -3.56 -2.11 -33.62
C ALA A 372 -4.22 -0.87 -32.97
N ILE A 373 -3.78 -0.48 -31.76
CA ILE A 373 -4.22 0.76 -31.12
C ILE A 373 -3.63 1.98 -31.86
N ALA A 374 -2.33 1.96 -32.18
CA ALA A 374 -1.67 3.05 -32.91
C ALA A 374 -2.27 3.25 -34.31
N HIS A 375 -2.59 2.17 -35.02
CA HIS A 375 -3.34 2.20 -36.28
C HIS A 375 -4.69 2.90 -36.10
N HIS A 376 -5.49 2.51 -35.10
CA HIS A 376 -6.81 3.09 -34.87
C HIS A 376 -6.76 4.59 -34.49
N VAL A 377 -5.84 5.00 -33.60
CA VAL A 377 -5.84 6.37 -33.03
C VAL A 377 -4.86 7.35 -33.70
N LEU A 378 -3.83 6.85 -34.39
CA LEU A 378 -2.85 7.66 -35.12
C LEU A 378 -2.93 7.47 -36.65
N GLY A 379 -3.39 6.31 -37.14
CA GLY A 379 -3.38 5.98 -38.57
C GLY A 379 -2.09 5.31 -39.03
N ASP A 380 -1.32 4.73 -38.10
CA ASP A 380 -0.10 3.97 -38.40
C ASP A 380 -0.42 2.73 -39.28
N VAL A 381 0.58 2.21 -40.01
CA VAL A 381 0.41 1.01 -40.84
C VAL A 381 0.21 -0.22 -39.92
N LEU A 382 -0.72 -1.12 -40.28
CA LEU A 382 -0.92 -2.36 -39.53
C LEU A 382 0.26 -3.32 -39.66
N TRP A 383 0.61 -3.96 -38.55
CA TRP A 383 1.58 -5.03 -38.46
C TRP A 383 1.21 -6.22 -39.34
N ASP A 384 2.21 -6.81 -39.97
CA ASP A 384 2.13 -8.09 -40.67
C ASP A 384 3.37 -8.96 -40.38
N PRO A 385 3.38 -10.26 -40.73
CA PRO A 385 4.52 -11.14 -40.49
C PRO A 385 5.85 -10.71 -41.13
N SER A 386 5.85 -9.93 -42.22
CA SER A 386 7.08 -9.42 -42.84
C SER A 386 7.64 -8.20 -42.10
N THR A 387 6.79 -7.25 -41.69
CA THR A 387 7.19 -6.09 -40.87
C THR A 387 7.51 -6.43 -39.39
N LEU A 388 7.65 -7.70 -39.02
CA LEU A 388 7.87 -8.16 -37.64
C LEU A 388 9.08 -7.49 -36.98
N ARG A 389 10.25 -7.51 -37.64
CA ARG A 389 11.47 -6.89 -37.12
C ARG A 389 11.40 -5.38 -37.17
N THR A 390 10.92 -4.81 -38.27
CA THR A 390 10.68 -3.38 -38.45
C THR A 390 9.93 -2.78 -37.25
N HIS A 391 8.85 -3.43 -36.80
CA HIS A 391 8.09 -2.99 -35.63
C HIS A 391 8.81 -3.21 -34.29
N ARG A 392 9.63 -4.25 -34.14
CA ARG A 392 10.45 -4.48 -32.92
C ARG A 392 11.59 -3.47 -32.80
N TYR A 393 12.31 -3.19 -33.88
CA TYR A 393 13.30 -2.11 -33.90
C TYR A 393 12.64 -0.75 -33.62
N GLN A 394 11.49 -0.44 -34.24
CA GLN A 394 10.72 0.78 -33.93
C GLN A 394 10.34 0.87 -32.45
N ALA A 395 9.81 -0.22 -31.86
CA ALA A 395 9.44 -0.25 -30.44
C ALA A 395 10.66 0.01 -29.53
N PHE A 396 11.83 -0.56 -29.85
CA PHE A 396 13.06 -0.30 -29.11
C PHE A 396 13.49 1.17 -29.26
N CYS A 397 13.53 1.69 -30.49
CA CYS A 397 13.91 3.08 -30.77
C CYS A 397 13.00 4.06 -30.03
N THR A 398 11.69 3.86 -30.07
CA THR A 398 10.70 4.67 -29.35
C THR A 398 10.95 4.68 -27.84
N ILE A 399 11.19 3.51 -27.24
CA ILE A 399 11.48 3.40 -25.80
C ILE A 399 12.82 4.11 -25.48
N ALA A 400 13.87 3.88 -26.26
CA ALA A 400 15.16 4.50 -26.06
C ALA A 400 15.12 6.04 -26.23
N ASP A 401 14.41 6.56 -27.23
CA ASP A 401 14.23 8.00 -27.43
C ASP A 401 13.42 8.64 -26.28
N LEU A 402 12.44 7.94 -25.69
CA LEU A 402 11.74 8.40 -24.46
C LEU A 402 12.70 8.50 -23.25
N ILE A 403 13.62 7.55 -23.10
CA ILE A 403 14.62 7.52 -22.02
C ILE A 403 15.61 8.68 -22.18
N LEU A 404 16.14 8.86 -23.39
CA LEU A 404 17.06 9.95 -23.70
C LEU A 404 16.40 11.32 -23.50
N ALA A 405 15.18 11.52 -24.01
CA ALA A 405 14.43 12.76 -23.82
C ALA A 405 14.20 13.08 -22.34
N TYR A 406 13.83 12.09 -21.52
CA TYR A 406 13.68 12.29 -20.08
C TYR A 406 15.01 12.69 -19.42
N ASN A 407 16.09 11.96 -19.70
CA ASN A 407 17.41 12.24 -19.14
C ASN A 407 17.92 13.63 -19.55
N SER A 408 17.67 14.07 -20.80
CA SER A 408 17.93 15.44 -21.23
C SER A 408 17.16 16.46 -20.40
N THR A 409 15.85 16.30 -20.18
CA THR A 409 15.05 17.26 -19.38
C THR A 409 15.49 17.31 -17.90
N ARG A 410 15.87 16.15 -17.34
CA ARG A 410 16.39 16.06 -15.97
C ARG A 410 17.73 16.80 -15.82
N ASN A 411 18.61 16.69 -16.81
CA ASN A 411 19.93 17.32 -16.79
C ASN A 411 19.89 18.81 -17.21
N SER A 412 18.93 19.22 -18.03
CA SER A 412 18.74 20.63 -18.42
C SER A 412 18.04 21.48 -17.35
N THR A 413 17.34 20.84 -16.40
CA THR A 413 16.75 21.53 -15.26
C THR A 413 17.86 21.79 -14.23
N PRO A 414 18.26 23.06 -13.97
CA PRO A 414 19.27 23.33 -12.94
C PRO A 414 18.75 22.83 -11.59
N PRO A 415 19.57 22.11 -10.79
CA PRO A 415 19.13 21.60 -9.50
C PRO A 415 18.63 22.78 -8.64
N PRO A 416 17.48 22.64 -7.94
CA PRO A 416 16.91 23.73 -7.16
C PRO A 416 17.96 24.24 -6.18
N ALA A 417 18.31 25.52 -6.31
CA ALA A 417 19.59 26.05 -5.83
C ALA A 417 19.84 25.66 -4.37
N ARG A 418 20.87 24.84 -4.14
CA ARG A 418 21.36 24.55 -2.78
C ARG A 418 21.72 25.89 -2.16
N ILE A 419 21.02 26.24 -1.08
CA ILE A 419 21.35 27.42 -0.28
C ILE A 419 22.63 27.08 0.48
N ASP A 420 23.76 27.48 -0.11
CA ASP A 420 25.08 27.11 0.35
C ASP A 420 25.48 27.96 1.57
N LEU A 421 25.16 27.44 2.76
CA LEU A 421 25.54 28.04 4.06
C LEU A 421 26.90 27.49 4.52
N GLY A 422 27.89 27.54 3.62
CA GLY A 422 29.27 27.08 3.83
C GLY A 422 30.29 28.16 3.47
N GLY A 423 31.00 28.69 4.47
CA GLY A 423 31.84 29.90 4.38
C GLY A 423 32.82 29.95 3.20
N GLY A 424 32.86 31.11 2.52
CA GLY A 424 33.84 31.40 1.48
C GLY A 424 35.22 31.68 2.07
N GLU A 425 36.21 30.84 1.73
CA GLU A 425 37.61 31.06 2.10
C GLU A 425 38.18 32.31 1.42
N LYS A 426 38.85 33.16 2.21
CA LYS A 426 39.67 34.26 1.69
C LYS A 426 41.13 34.04 2.05
N SER A 427 41.96 33.91 1.03
CA SER A 427 43.42 33.92 1.15
C SER A 427 43.92 35.20 1.83
N ALA A 428 44.57 35.05 2.98
CA ALA A 428 45.47 36.04 3.58
C ALA A 428 46.64 35.30 4.27
N ALA A 429 47.80 35.94 4.33
CA ALA A 429 49.06 35.26 4.67
C ALA A 429 49.43 35.30 6.17
N GLN A 430 50.34 34.37 6.51
CA GLN A 430 51.24 34.30 7.66
C GLN A 430 51.31 35.52 8.60
N THR A 431 51.28 35.25 9.91
CA THR A 431 52.45 35.43 10.79
C THR A 431 52.30 34.60 12.06
N ASP A 432 53.42 34.18 12.65
CA ASP A 432 53.45 33.36 13.86
C ASP A 432 53.09 34.15 15.13
N THR A 433 52.36 33.53 16.05
CA THR A 433 52.82 33.43 17.46
C THR A 433 52.08 32.33 18.22
N SER A 434 52.80 31.67 19.12
CA SER A 434 52.30 30.63 20.02
C SER A 434 51.75 31.20 21.33
N ILE A 435 50.76 30.54 21.94
CA ILE A 435 50.68 30.26 23.39
C ILE A 435 49.61 29.17 23.65
N SER A 436 49.69 28.52 24.81
CA SER A 436 48.92 27.33 25.20
C SER A 436 47.50 27.62 25.71
N ALA A 437 46.69 26.57 25.84
CA ALA A 437 45.36 26.64 26.44
C ALA A 437 45.42 26.66 27.97
N GLU A 438 44.71 27.62 28.57
CA GLU A 438 44.15 27.63 29.93
C GLU A 438 43.09 28.77 29.98
N ASP A 439 42.53 29.09 31.15
CA ASP A 439 41.52 30.15 31.37
C ASP A 439 40.15 29.97 30.69
N ILE A 440 39.40 28.96 31.16
CA ILE A 440 37.93 29.01 31.21
C ILE A 440 37.53 29.44 32.63
N ASP A 441 37.07 30.68 32.82
CA ASP A 441 35.83 31.03 33.55
C ASP A 441 35.63 32.56 33.71
N GLU A 442 34.47 32.94 34.24
CA GLU A 442 34.14 34.20 34.93
C GLU A 442 34.15 35.53 34.13
N LEU A 443 32.95 35.96 33.67
CA LEU A 443 32.45 37.32 34.00
C LEU A 443 30.92 37.51 33.81
N VAL A 444 30.32 38.22 34.78
CA VAL A 444 28.98 38.87 34.80
C VAL A 444 27.73 37.96 34.77
N ASP A 445 27.31 37.59 35.98
CA ASP A 445 25.91 37.30 36.36
C ASP A 445 25.19 38.61 36.84
N SER A 446 23.94 38.53 37.32
CA SER A 446 23.03 39.60 37.82
C SER A 446 22.38 40.48 36.71
N ILE A 447 21.12 40.97 36.78
CA ILE A 447 20.18 41.44 37.84
C ILE A 447 18.72 41.21 37.32
N VAL A 448 17.64 40.87 38.06
CA VAL A 448 17.37 40.38 39.45
C VAL A 448 15.90 39.87 39.54
N ASP A 449 15.62 38.91 40.44
CA ASP A 449 14.36 38.48 41.15
C ASP A 449 12.97 38.45 40.43
N ASP A 450 11.89 37.81 40.94
CA ASP A 450 11.61 37.20 42.26
C ASP A 450 10.57 36.04 42.20
N SER A 451 10.36 35.40 43.36
CA SER A 451 9.14 34.73 43.85
C SER A 451 9.01 33.20 43.68
N SER A 452 9.38 32.52 44.77
CA SER A 452 9.24 31.10 45.14
C SER A 452 7.78 30.71 45.55
N PRO A 453 7.42 29.49 46.05
CA PRO A 453 8.27 28.44 46.66
C PRO A 453 8.03 26.96 46.25
N ALA A 454 8.96 26.10 46.67
CA ALA A 454 8.84 24.64 46.70
C ALA A 454 8.39 24.12 48.09
N PRO A 455 8.33 22.79 48.30
CA PRO A 455 8.92 22.27 49.54
C PRO A 455 9.76 20.98 49.42
N LEU A 456 10.96 21.08 50.02
CA LEU A 456 11.63 20.09 50.89
C LEU A 456 12.30 18.81 50.30
N LEU A 457 13.62 18.77 50.51
CA LEU A 457 14.47 17.57 50.64
C LEU A 457 14.31 16.96 52.05
N PRO A 458 14.77 15.72 52.33
CA PRO A 458 16.19 15.46 52.66
C PRO A 458 16.72 14.11 52.07
N ALA A 459 17.99 13.70 52.19
CA ALA A 459 19.30 14.36 52.29
C ALA A 459 20.39 13.27 52.15
N LYS A 460 21.65 13.64 51.88
CA LYS A 460 22.75 12.70 51.62
C LYS A 460 23.18 11.88 52.86
N ARG A 461 23.70 10.67 52.65
CA ARG A 461 24.80 10.14 53.48
C ARG A 461 25.77 9.29 52.67
N SER A 462 27.04 9.69 52.67
CA SER A 462 28.18 8.90 52.18
C SER A 462 28.83 8.13 53.34
N ARG A 463 29.45 6.99 53.05
CA ARG A 463 30.46 6.40 53.94
C ARG A 463 31.42 5.50 53.16
N THR A 464 32.70 5.84 53.19
CA THR A 464 33.81 4.98 52.76
C THR A 464 34.23 4.03 53.89
N ALA A 465 34.66 2.83 53.52
CA ALA A 465 35.42 1.90 54.38
C ALA A 465 36.21 0.93 53.49
N GLU A 466 37.35 0.45 54.00
CA GLU A 466 38.39 -0.27 53.24
C GLU A 466 38.79 -1.54 54.00
N LYS A 467 38.94 -2.69 53.31
CA LYS A 467 39.91 -3.76 53.65
C LYS A 467 39.99 -4.97 52.69
N ALA A 468 41.21 -5.18 52.17
CA ALA A 468 41.98 -6.43 52.09
C ALA A 468 41.34 -7.79 51.65
N ALA A 469 41.79 -8.25 50.47
CA ALA A 469 42.45 -9.55 50.19
C ALA A 469 41.73 -10.92 50.39
N LEU A 470 41.52 -11.65 49.28
CA LEU A 470 42.23 -12.92 48.91
C LEU A 470 41.62 -13.58 47.63
N PRO A 471 42.40 -14.26 46.76
CA PRO A 471 41.88 -14.96 45.57
C PRO A 471 41.64 -16.48 45.78
N PRO A 472 40.64 -17.10 45.11
CA PRO A 472 40.37 -18.54 45.18
C PRO A 472 41.29 -19.40 44.27
N PRO A 473 41.47 -20.71 44.55
CA PRO A 473 42.47 -21.55 43.89
C PRO A 473 42.03 -22.16 42.54
N LYS A 474 43.00 -22.39 41.65
CA LYS A 474 42.82 -23.10 40.36
C LYS A 474 42.66 -24.61 40.60
N ARG A 475 41.67 -25.24 39.94
CA ARG A 475 41.43 -26.69 40.01
C ARG A 475 41.92 -27.38 38.74
N GLN A 476 43.02 -28.14 38.84
CA GLN A 476 43.56 -28.94 37.74
C GLN A 476 42.66 -30.16 37.45
N LYS A 477 42.56 -30.54 36.17
CA LYS A 477 42.25 -31.91 35.73
C LYS A 477 43.44 -32.43 34.92
N LYS A 478 43.77 -33.71 35.08
CA LYS A 478 44.81 -34.38 34.30
C LYS A 478 44.22 -34.93 33.01
N GLU A 479 44.96 -34.77 31.92
CA GLU A 479 44.81 -35.61 30.73
C GLU A 479 45.56 -36.94 30.95
N ALA A 480 45.18 -37.96 30.19
CA ALA A 480 45.90 -39.24 30.11
C ALA A 480 45.96 -39.65 28.62
N VAL A 481 47.17 -39.77 28.10
CA VAL A 481 47.46 -40.15 26.70
C VAL A 481 47.62 -41.67 26.62
N LEU A 482 47.03 -42.33 25.61
CA LEU A 482 47.46 -43.67 25.18
C LEU A 482 46.91 -44.06 23.79
N GLU A 483 47.84 -44.39 22.88
CA GLU A 483 47.68 -45.08 21.59
C GLU A 483 49.09 -45.58 21.16
N PRO A 484 49.28 -46.44 20.14
CA PRO A 484 48.36 -47.38 19.47
C PRO A 484 48.95 -48.81 19.34
N SER A 485 48.17 -49.81 18.88
CA SER A 485 48.69 -50.95 18.08
C SER A 485 47.60 -51.73 17.31
N LEU A 486 48.00 -52.29 16.15
CA LEU A 486 47.28 -53.27 15.30
C LEU A 486 47.89 -54.70 15.53
N PRO A 487 47.40 -55.85 14.97
CA PRO A 487 46.69 -56.01 13.68
C PRO A 487 45.58 -57.11 13.59
N ILE A 488 45.15 -57.40 12.35
CA ILE A 488 44.07 -58.30 11.87
C ILE A 488 44.58 -59.75 11.65
N PRO A 489 43.72 -60.81 11.64
CA PRO A 489 43.39 -61.45 10.34
C PRO A 489 42.00 -62.15 10.20
N SER A 490 41.33 -61.89 9.06
CA SER A 490 40.50 -62.78 8.20
C SER A 490 39.53 -63.88 8.71
N SER A 491 38.23 -63.74 8.35
CA SER A 491 37.33 -64.74 7.69
C SER A 491 36.87 -66.04 8.43
N PRO A 492 35.82 -66.80 7.98
CA PRO A 492 34.73 -66.54 7.02
C PRO A 492 33.28 -66.88 7.52
N ILE A 493 32.30 -66.76 6.61
CA ILE A 493 30.85 -67.14 6.64
C ILE A 493 30.65 -68.68 6.83
N PRO A 494 29.66 -69.17 7.64
CA PRO A 494 28.36 -69.61 7.08
C PRO A 494 27.09 -69.49 7.97
N SER A 495 25.92 -69.44 7.31
CA SER A 495 24.59 -69.68 7.89
C SER A 495 24.19 -71.15 7.81
N PRO A 496 23.20 -71.59 8.63
CA PRO A 496 22.21 -72.55 8.14
C PRO A 496 20.75 -72.17 8.47
N LEU A 497 19.79 -72.90 7.92
CA LEU A 497 18.35 -72.62 7.98
C LEU A 497 17.58 -73.49 9.00
N SER A 498 16.57 -72.92 9.66
CA SER A 498 15.21 -73.51 9.90
C SER A 498 15.06 -74.87 10.64
N PRO A 499 13.83 -75.39 10.91
CA PRO A 499 12.50 -74.79 11.14
C PRO A 499 11.81 -75.28 12.46
N SER A 500 10.49 -75.03 12.60
CA SER A 500 9.51 -75.62 13.55
C SER A 500 9.51 -75.04 14.98
N SER A 501 8.42 -74.48 15.53
CA SER A 501 7.09 -75.02 15.96
C SER A 501 7.08 -75.38 17.47
N SER A 502 6.02 -75.14 18.28
CA SER A 502 4.63 -74.74 17.99
C SER A 502 3.91 -74.12 19.22
N ARG A 503 2.75 -73.48 18.98
CA ARG A 503 1.60 -73.25 19.92
C ARG A 503 1.79 -72.35 21.18
N SER A 504 0.75 -71.76 21.79
CA SER A 504 -0.49 -71.11 21.27
C SER A 504 -1.33 -70.44 22.40
N SER A 505 -1.44 -69.11 22.44
CA SER A 505 -2.53 -68.35 23.10
C SER A 505 -2.33 -66.83 22.86
N ALA A 506 -2.95 -66.17 21.87
CA ALA A 506 -4.39 -65.89 21.69
C ALA A 506 -4.96 -64.85 22.68
N SER A 507 -4.82 -63.56 22.34
CA SER A 507 -5.79 -62.51 22.73
C SER A 507 -5.91 -61.49 21.58
N LYS A 508 -7.06 -60.82 21.45
CA LYS A 508 -7.50 -60.18 20.19
C LYS A 508 -7.18 -58.68 20.13
N THR A 509 -6.39 -58.27 19.14
CA THR A 509 -6.34 -56.88 18.64
C THR A 509 -6.76 -56.85 17.17
N VAL A 510 -7.80 -56.07 16.84
CA VAL A 510 -8.29 -55.92 15.46
C VAL A 510 -7.52 -54.78 14.79
N ALA A 511 -6.53 -55.13 13.98
CA ALA A 511 -5.80 -54.16 13.17
C ALA A 511 -6.61 -53.79 11.91
N ALA A 512 -7.13 -52.56 11.84
CA ALA A 512 -7.69 -52.00 10.61
C ALA A 512 -6.54 -51.65 9.64
N GLY A 513 -6.28 -52.53 8.68
CA GLY A 513 -5.17 -52.38 7.74
C GLY A 513 -5.29 -51.13 6.85
N LYS A 514 -4.21 -50.32 6.78
CA LYS A 514 -4.04 -49.31 5.73
C LYS A 514 -3.96 -50.03 4.38
N LYS A 515 -5.06 -50.03 3.62
CA LYS A 515 -5.00 -50.35 2.18
C LYS A 515 -4.16 -49.29 1.48
N ILE A 516 -2.93 -49.65 1.12
CA ILE A 516 -2.20 -48.93 0.08
C ILE A 516 -2.99 -49.14 -1.21
N VAL A 517 -3.52 -48.05 -1.78
CA VAL A 517 -4.21 -48.11 -3.06
C VAL A 517 -3.16 -48.24 -4.15
N VAL A 518 -3.03 -49.44 -4.71
CA VAL A 518 -2.35 -49.64 -5.98
C VAL A 518 -3.08 -48.81 -7.03
N PHE A 519 -2.39 -47.86 -7.65
CA PHE A 519 -2.96 -47.05 -8.72
C PHE A 519 -3.00 -47.87 -10.01
N GLU A 520 -4.21 -48.28 -10.43
CA GLU A 520 -4.43 -48.94 -11.71
C GLU A 520 -4.00 -48.03 -12.87
N SER A 521 -3.15 -48.58 -13.74
CA SER A 521 -2.58 -47.93 -14.91
C SER A 521 -3.62 -47.81 -16.05
N GLY A 522 -4.60 -46.93 -15.87
CA GLY A 522 -5.67 -46.72 -16.86
C GLY A 522 -6.44 -45.39 -16.78
N LYS A 523 -6.03 -44.44 -15.93
CA LYS A 523 -6.69 -43.12 -15.83
C LYS A 523 -6.05 -42.12 -16.79
N PRO A 524 -6.83 -41.28 -17.51
CA PRO A 524 -6.27 -40.23 -18.35
C PRO A 524 -5.47 -39.24 -17.49
N LYS A 525 -4.27 -38.86 -17.95
CA LYS A 525 -3.46 -37.83 -17.30
C LYS A 525 -4.20 -36.49 -17.39
N ILE A 526 -4.51 -35.88 -16.24
CA ILE A 526 -5.10 -34.53 -16.18
C ILE A 526 -4.12 -33.55 -16.87
N PRO A 527 -4.54 -32.75 -17.86
CA PRO A 527 -3.63 -31.84 -18.58
C PRO A 527 -2.97 -30.79 -17.68
N ARG A 528 -1.77 -30.34 -18.04
CA ARG A 528 -0.97 -29.39 -17.25
C ARG A 528 -1.75 -28.09 -16.93
N HIS A 529 -2.56 -27.58 -17.85
CA HIS A 529 -3.38 -26.38 -17.61
C HIS A 529 -4.44 -26.59 -16.50
N VAL A 530 -5.08 -27.76 -16.43
CA VAL A 530 -6.05 -28.09 -15.37
C VAL A 530 -5.34 -28.27 -14.02
N GLN A 531 -4.11 -28.80 -14.02
CA GLN A 531 -3.29 -28.90 -12.81
C GLN A 531 -2.89 -27.52 -12.26
N LEU A 532 -2.56 -26.57 -13.14
CA LEU A 532 -2.25 -25.18 -12.77
C LEU A 532 -3.50 -24.48 -12.21
N GLU A 533 -4.64 -24.55 -12.90
CA GLU A 533 -5.91 -23.97 -12.39
C GLU A 533 -6.30 -24.56 -11.01
N ILE A 534 -6.05 -25.84 -10.79
CA ILE A 534 -6.21 -26.48 -9.46
C ILE A 534 -5.30 -25.86 -8.41
N VAL A 535 -4.02 -25.60 -8.71
CA VAL A 535 -3.07 -24.98 -7.77
C VAL A 535 -3.48 -23.55 -7.43
N ASP A 536 -3.87 -22.75 -8.42
CA ASP A 536 -4.23 -21.34 -8.21
C ASP A 536 -5.58 -21.19 -7.49
N THR A 537 -6.59 -21.99 -7.87
CA THR A 537 -7.87 -22.06 -7.12
C THR A 537 -7.67 -22.51 -5.65
N LEU A 538 -6.56 -23.21 -5.34
CA LEU A 538 -6.19 -23.59 -3.97
C LEU A 538 -5.34 -22.55 -3.22
N ARG A 539 -4.79 -21.54 -3.91
CA ARG A 539 -4.13 -20.36 -3.31
C ARG A 539 -5.16 -19.32 -2.87
N GLU A 540 -6.23 -19.15 -3.63
CA GLU A 540 -7.23 -18.07 -3.47
C GLU A 540 -8.30 -18.32 -2.37
N GLY A 541 -7.91 -18.79 -1.18
CA GLY A 541 -8.76 -18.68 0.02
C GLY A 541 -8.91 -19.92 0.93
N GLY A 542 -10.14 -20.13 1.41
CA GLY A 542 -10.44 -20.84 2.66
C GLY A 542 -9.78 -22.21 2.85
N GLN A 543 -8.99 -22.35 3.93
CA GLN A 543 -8.06 -23.46 4.12
C GLN A 543 -8.67 -24.80 4.56
N SER A 544 -9.98 -24.87 4.87
CA SER A 544 -10.62 -26.11 5.31
C SER A 544 -10.54 -27.21 4.24
N THR A 545 -10.36 -28.47 4.67
CA THR A 545 -10.15 -29.62 3.78
C THR A 545 -11.34 -29.86 2.86
N SER A 546 -12.57 -29.62 3.32
CA SER A 546 -13.80 -29.66 2.51
C SER A 546 -13.82 -28.56 1.45
N ALA A 547 -13.60 -27.29 1.82
CA ALA A 547 -13.59 -26.19 0.85
C ALA A 547 -12.49 -26.37 -0.23
N ARG A 548 -11.32 -26.89 0.16
CA ARG A 548 -10.25 -27.25 -0.79
C ARG A 548 -10.67 -28.40 -1.71
N HIS A 549 -11.36 -29.42 -1.18
CA HIS A 549 -11.89 -30.53 -2.00
C HIS A 549 -12.97 -30.05 -3.00
N ASP A 550 -13.97 -29.30 -2.54
CA ASP A 550 -15.05 -28.77 -3.40
C ASP A 550 -14.53 -27.84 -4.50
N ARG A 551 -13.46 -27.06 -4.22
CA ARG A 551 -12.75 -26.25 -5.22
C ARG A 551 -12.12 -27.12 -6.30
N VAL A 552 -11.29 -28.10 -5.93
CA VAL A 552 -10.65 -29.04 -6.88
C VAL A 552 -11.69 -29.77 -7.71
N VAL A 553 -12.77 -30.25 -7.07
CA VAL A 553 -13.87 -30.92 -7.78
C VAL A 553 -14.61 -29.97 -8.73
N SER A 554 -14.80 -28.69 -8.36
CA SER A 554 -15.41 -27.70 -9.25
C SER A 554 -14.57 -27.46 -10.52
N VAL A 555 -13.23 -27.39 -10.40
CA VAL A 555 -12.33 -27.29 -11.56
C VAL A 555 -12.36 -28.57 -12.40
N LEU A 556 -12.39 -29.75 -11.77
CA LEU A 556 -12.51 -31.02 -12.49
C LEU A 556 -13.86 -31.20 -13.19
N ILE A 557 -14.96 -30.67 -12.65
CA ILE A 557 -16.29 -30.64 -13.31
C ILE A 557 -16.25 -29.68 -14.50
N LYS A 558 -15.74 -28.44 -14.30
CA LYS A 558 -15.58 -27.42 -15.36
C LYS A 558 -14.87 -27.97 -16.60
N HIS A 559 -13.81 -28.75 -16.40
CA HIS A 559 -13.00 -29.35 -17.47
C HIS A 559 -13.43 -30.78 -17.87
N GLY A 560 -14.54 -31.31 -17.34
CA GLY A 560 -15.07 -32.63 -17.70
C GLY A 560 -14.26 -33.85 -17.22
N TYR A 561 -13.23 -33.64 -16.39
CA TYR A 561 -12.39 -34.71 -15.80
C TYR A 561 -12.99 -35.35 -14.55
N PHE A 562 -14.01 -34.73 -13.94
CA PHE A 562 -14.72 -35.33 -12.82
C PHE A 562 -15.65 -36.46 -13.28
N ARG A 563 -15.66 -37.56 -12.53
CA ARG A 563 -16.68 -38.61 -12.64
C ARG A 563 -17.36 -38.78 -11.29
N GLY A 564 -18.67 -38.60 -11.27
CA GLY A 564 -19.48 -38.84 -10.08
C GLY A 564 -19.47 -40.29 -9.64
N ASP A 565 -19.69 -40.51 -8.34
CA ASP A 565 -19.87 -41.81 -7.72
C ASP A 565 -21.34 -42.21 -7.86
N PRO A 566 -21.68 -43.28 -8.62
CA PRO A 566 -23.08 -43.68 -8.84
C PRO A 566 -23.85 -43.93 -7.54
N SER A 567 -23.17 -44.47 -6.51
CA SER A 567 -23.79 -44.79 -5.22
C SER A 567 -24.15 -43.54 -4.43
N LYS A 568 -23.35 -42.47 -4.57
CA LYS A 568 -23.62 -41.16 -3.96
C LYS A 568 -24.64 -40.37 -4.77
N LEU A 569 -24.67 -40.50 -6.10
CA LEU A 569 -25.70 -39.90 -6.94
C LEU A 569 -27.09 -40.50 -6.62
N GLU A 570 -27.17 -41.82 -6.46
CA GLU A 570 -28.40 -42.51 -6.06
C GLU A 570 -28.76 -42.27 -4.58
N LYS A 571 -27.82 -41.83 -3.74
CA LYS A 571 -28.15 -41.27 -2.42
C LYS A 571 -28.74 -39.86 -2.55
N LEU A 572 -28.11 -38.97 -3.33
CA LEU A 572 -28.60 -37.61 -3.59
C LEU A 572 -30.04 -37.65 -4.15
N LYS A 573 -30.30 -38.54 -5.12
CA LYS A 573 -31.64 -38.77 -5.67
C LYS A 573 -32.68 -39.11 -4.60
N ARG A 574 -32.32 -40.00 -3.66
CA ARG A 574 -33.18 -40.40 -2.53
C ARG A 574 -33.40 -39.30 -1.50
N GLU A 575 -32.43 -38.40 -1.28
CA GLU A 575 -32.63 -37.23 -0.41
C GLU A 575 -33.49 -36.14 -1.10
N CYS A 576 -33.36 -35.97 -2.42
CA CYS A 576 -34.17 -35.04 -3.20
C CYS A 576 -35.64 -35.49 -3.38
N THR A 577 -35.91 -36.78 -3.28
CA THR A 577 -37.26 -37.42 -3.41
C THR A 577 -37.94 -37.72 -2.07
N ARG A 578 -37.23 -37.69 -0.93
CA ARG A 578 -37.81 -37.89 0.41
C ARG A 578 -38.77 -36.75 0.78
N ASP A 579 -39.62 -36.94 1.80
CA ASP A 579 -40.38 -35.88 2.48
C ASP A 579 -41.08 -34.90 1.49
N ASP A 580 -41.99 -35.43 0.67
CA ASP A 580 -42.72 -34.73 -0.42
C ASP A 580 -41.83 -33.89 -1.37
N GLY A 581 -40.63 -34.39 -1.62
CA GLY A 581 -39.62 -33.81 -2.51
C GLY A 581 -39.97 -33.89 -4.00
N ASP A 582 -38.97 -33.65 -4.84
CA ASP A 582 -39.11 -33.74 -6.30
C ASP A 582 -39.30 -35.21 -6.70
N PRO A 583 -40.36 -35.58 -7.46
CA PRO A 583 -40.59 -36.96 -7.88
C PRO A 583 -39.61 -37.46 -8.96
N ASN A 584 -38.95 -36.56 -9.69
CA ASN A 584 -38.00 -36.90 -10.77
C ASN A 584 -36.89 -35.84 -10.93
N PRO A 585 -36.04 -35.62 -9.91
CA PRO A 585 -34.95 -34.64 -9.97
C PRO A 585 -33.92 -35.05 -11.03
N GLY A 586 -33.66 -34.17 -11.99
CA GLY A 586 -32.68 -34.40 -13.05
C GLY A 586 -31.26 -34.33 -12.50
N LEU A 587 -30.50 -35.41 -12.69
CA LEU A 587 -29.17 -35.59 -12.11
C LEU A 587 -28.16 -36.03 -13.17
N ASP A 588 -27.06 -35.29 -13.31
CA ASP A 588 -25.94 -35.65 -14.17
C ASP A 588 -24.77 -36.21 -13.35
N ILE A 589 -24.26 -37.38 -13.76
CA ILE A 589 -23.08 -38.02 -13.17
C ILE A 589 -21.78 -37.29 -13.51
N LYS A 590 -21.74 -36.46 -14.56
CA LYS A 590 -20.59 -35.60 -14.88
C LYS A 590 -20.61 -34.29 -14.07
N ASN A 591 -21.80 -33.80 -13.72
CA ASN A 591 -22.01 -32.61 -12.88
C ASN A 591 -22.88 -32.87 -11.62
N PRO A 592 -22.43 -33.68 -10.65
CA PRO A 592 -23.16 -33.96 -9.40
C PRO A 592 -23.13 -32.81 -8.38
N LYS A 593 -22.82 -31.59 -8.84
CA LYS A 593 -23.01 -30.32 -8.12
C LYS A 593 -24.31 -29.62 -8.54
N GLN A 594 -25.05 -30.16 -9.52
CA GLN A 594 -26.28 -29.58 -10.04
C GLN A 594 -27.45 -30.57 -9.98
N VAL A 595 -28.65 -30.07 -9.71
CA VAL A 595 -29.90 -30.84 -9.71
C VAL A 595 -30.98 -30.04 -10.44
N VAL A 596 -31.59 -30.62 -11.47
CA VAL A 596 -32.69 -30.01 -12.22
C VAL A 596 -34.01 -30.29 -11.53
N CYS A 597 -34.75 -29.22 -11.20
CA CYS A 597 -36.07 -29.29 -10.57
C CYS A 597 -37.15 -29.60 -11.61
N SER A 598 -37.81 -30.76 -11.52
CA SER A 598 -38.83 -31.22 -12.48
C SER A 598 -40.10 -30.35 -12.52
N ARG A 599 -40.26 -29.43 -11.56
CA ARG A 599 -41.39 -28.50 -11.46
C ARG A 599 -41.17 -27.20 -12.24
N CYS A 600 -39.93 -26.83 -12.58
CA CYS A 600 -39.62 -25.57 -13.27
C CYS A 600 -38.35 -25.62 -14.15
N ASP A 601 -37.87 -26.81 -14.49
CA ASP A 601 -36.67 -27.13 -15.29
C ASP A 601 -35.39 -26.36 -14.91
N THR A 602 -35.35 -25.79 -13.70
CA THR A 602 -34.27 -24.93 -13.25
C THR A 602 -33.18 -25.77 -12.60
N ALA A 603 -31.96 -25.63 -13.11
CA ALA A 603 -30.80 -26.45 -12.74
C ALA A 603 -30.05 -25.86 -11.52
N VAL A 604 -30.53 -26.19 -10.31
CA VAL A 604 -30.07 -25.65 -9.02
C VAL A 604 -28.65 -26.09 -8.70
N GLN A 605 -27.78 -25.13 -8.35
CA GLN A 605 -26.39 -25.37 -7.94
C GLN A 605 -26.27 -25.65 -6.43
N LEU A 606 -25.82 -26.87 -6.10
CA LEU A 606 -25.59 -27.34 -4.74
C LEU A 606 -24.39 -26.61 -4.09
N GLN A 607 -24.38 -26.57 -2.75
CA GLN A 607 -23.34 -25.90 -1.99
C GLN A 607 -22.00 -26.66 -2.03
N SER A 608 -22.07 -27.99 -2.01
CA SER A 608 -20.98 -28.94 -2.22
C SER A 608 -21.54 -30.16 -2.95
N ILE A 609 -20.67 -31.05 -3.45
CA ILE A 609 -21.10 -32.25 -4.17
C ILE A 609 -21.96 -33.18 -3.30
N TYR A 610 -23.05 -33.68 -3.88
CA TYR A 610 -24.02 -34.57 -3.20
C TYR A 610 -24.74 -33.99 -1.97
N GLN A 611 -24.67 -32.68 -1.67
CA GLN A 611 -25.44 -32.06 -0.58
C GLN A 611 -26.76 -31.46 -1.09
N PRO A 612 -27.93 -32.08 -0.80
CA PRO A 612 -29.24 -31.67 -1.33
C PRO A 612 -29.77 -30.34 -0.78
N LYS A 613 -29.13 -29.73 0.23
CA LYS A 613 -29.72 -28.64 1.02
C LYS A 613 -30.29 -27.50 0.17
N ARG A 614 -29.50 -26.92 -0.74
CA ARG A 614 -29.97 -25.83 -1.62
C ARG A 614 -31.11 -26.23 -2.55
N PHE A 615 -31.22 -27.50 -2.90
CA PHE A 615 -32.32 -28.02 -3.70
C PHE A 615 -33.60 -28.17 -2.87
N ARG A 616 -33.50 -28.63 -1.61
CA ARG A 616 -34.59 -28.57 -0.62
C ARG A 616 -35.02 -27.12 -0.38
N ASP A 617 -34.09 -26.22 -0.07
CA ASP A 617 -34.36 -24.79 0.12
C ASP A 617 -35.12 -24.18 -1.09
N HIS A 618 -34.79 -24.59 -2.33
CA HIS A 618 -35.50 -24.18 -3.55
C HIS A 618 -36.92 -24.78 -3.68
N TRP A 619 -37.07 -26.08 -3.42
CA TRP A 619 -38.33 -26.83 -3.52
C TRP A 619 -39.33 -26.41 -2.44
N ASP A 620 -38.89 -26.44 -1.19
CA ASP A 620 -39.70 -26.24 0.03
C ASP A 620 -40.13 -24.77 0.18
N SER A 621 -39.33 -23.82 -0.31
CA SER A 621 -39.70 -22.39 -0.35
C SER A 621 -40.76 -22.04 -1.41
N GLY A 622 -41.09 -22.96 -2.31
CA GLY A 622 -41.97 -22.68 -3.45
C GLY A 622 -41.43 -21.63 -4.44
N SER A 623 -40.13 -21.32 -4.38
CA SER A 623 -39.48 -20.31 -5.23
C SER A 623 -39.69 -20.56 -6.73
N CYS A 624 -39.78 -21.85 -7.11
CA CYS A 624 -40.18 -22.37 -8.43
C CYS A 624 -41.56 -21.92 -8.96
N ARG A 625 -42.40 -21.22 -8.18
CA ARG A 625 -43.77 -20.82 -8.57
C ARG A 625 -43.96 -19.34 -8.96
N LYS A 626 -42.91 -18.51 -8.94
CA LYS A 626 -43.04 -17.06 -9.16
C LYS A 626 -42.61 -16.64 -10.59
N PRO A 627 -43.49 -16.01 -11.40
CA PRO A 627 -43.05 -15.29 -12.60
C PRO A 627 -42.26 -14.03 -12.22
N PRO A 628 -41.44 -13.46 -13.13
CA PRO A 628 -40.62 -12.30 -12.85
C PRO A 628 -41.46 -11.04 -12.55
N PRO A 629 -41.06 -10.19 -11.59
CA PRO A 629 -41.83 -8.99 -11.22
C PRO A 629 -41.62 -7.85 -12.22
N ALA A 630 -42.71 -7.13 -12.53
CA ALA A 630 -42.69 -5.94 -13.38
C ALA A 630 -42.54 -4.65 -12.57
N ASN A 631 -41.89 -3.64 -13.17
CA ASN A 631 -41.62 -2.33 -12.57
C ASN A 631 -42.89 -1.57 -12.15
N LYS A 632 -42.78 -0.76 -11.08
CA LYS A 632 -43.71 0.35 -10.79
C LYS A 632 -42.98 1.59 -10.28
N LEU A 633 -43.22 2.72 -10.96
CA LEU A 633 -42.99 4.07 -10.46
C LEU A 633 -44.15 4.50 -9.54
N ILE A 634 -43.91 5.47 -8.67
CA ILE A 634 -44.95 6.21 -7.92
C ILE A 634 -44.58 7.71 -7.97
N THR A 635 -45.58 8.57 -8.19
CA THR A 635 -45.39 10.02 -8.38
C THR A 635 -46.40 10.87 -7.62
N GLY A 636 -45.90 11.83 -6.83
CA GLY A 636 -46.55 13.11 -6.52
C GLY A 636 -47.61 13.16 -5.40
N PHE A 637 -47.67 14.30 -4.71
CA PHE A 637 -48.88 15.14 -4.53
C PHE A 637 -48.50 16.55 -4.01
N PHE A 638 -49.38 17.55 -4.23
CA PHE A 638 -49.23 18.98 -3.85
C PHE A 638 -49.90 19.27 -2.46
N SER A 639 -49.96 20.47 -1.82
CA SER A 639 -50.01 21.87 -2.32
C SER A 639 -49.71 22.96 -1.24
N LYS A 640 -49.93 24.25 -1.58
CA LYS A 640 -49.79 25.51 -0.80
C LYS A 640 -51.09 25.83 0.02
N THR A 641 -51.29 26.90 0.83
CA THR A 641 -50.64 28.24 1.05
C THR A 641 -50.78 28.66 2.56
N SER A 642 -50.93 29.88 3.14
CA SER A 642 -51.15 31.32 2.77
C SER A 642 -50.86 32.28 3.97
N GLN A 643 -50.99 33.61 3.80
CA GLN A 643 -50.86 34.71 4.82
C GLN A 643 -52.27 35.27 5.24
N PRO A 644 -52.52 36.47 5.88
CA PRO A 644 -51.63 37.56 6.39
C PRO A 644 -52.04 38.38 7.68
N LEU A 645 -51.20 39.37 8.02
CA LEU A 645 -51.47 40.71 8.64
C LEU A 645 -51.92 40.91 10.12
N THR A 646 -51.17 41.76 10.87
CA THR A 646 -51.62 43.08 11.42
C THR A 646 -50.44 43.89 12.03
N ASN A 647 -50.66 45.02 12.72
CA ASN A 647 -49.70 46.16 12.81
C ASN A 647 -49.75 46.95 14.16
N THR A 648 -48.94 48.03 14.30
CA THR A 648 -48.78 49.01 15.42
C THR A 648 -47.86 48.59 16.58
N GLY A 649 -47.14 49.48 17.29
CA GLY A 649 -46.83 50.91 17.04
C GLY A 649 -46.27 51.69 18.26
N SER A 650 -45.46 52.74 18.02
CA SER A 650 -44.97 53.77 19.01
C SER A 650 -43.89 53.33 20.04
N SER A 651 -43.14 54.21 20.77
CA SER A 651 -42.29 55.38 20.42
C SER A 651 -41.62 55.99 21.67
N ARG A 652 -40.31 56.29 21.67
CA ARG A 652 -39.69 57.59 22.16
C ARG A 652 -38.13 57.63 22.23
N ARG A 653 -37.59 58.70 21.62
CA ARG A 653 -36.35 59.52 21.84
C ARG A 653 -35.38 59.09 22.98
N ARG A 654 -34.07 58.85 22.69
CA ARG A 654 -32.89 59.79 22.58
C ARG A 654 -32.39 60.37 23.92
N PRO A 655 -31.05 60.40 24.16
CA PRO A 655 -30.23 61.57 23.76
C PRO A 655 -29.01 61.22 22.86
N ILE A 656 -28.02 62.13 22.74
CA ILE A 656 -26.99 62.19 21.68
C ILE A 656 -25.59 62.40 22.28
N ALA A 657 -24.55 61.76 21.72
CA ALA A 657 -23.14 62.12 21.94
C ALA A 657 -22.29 61.94 20.66
N LYS A 658 -21.34 62.86 20.49
CA LYS A 658 -20.61 63.25 19.27
C LYS A 658 -19.75 62.18 18.57
N ASP A 659 -19.85 62.18 17.23
CA ASP A 659 -18.76 62.20 16.26
C ASP A 659 -17.57 61.22 16.40
N LEU A 660 -17.73 60.05 15.80
CA LEU A 660 -16.63 59.31 15.15
C LEU A 660 -16.93 59.29 13.65
N ILE A 661 -15.99 59.76 12.81
CA ILE A 661 -16.12 59.75 11.34
C ILE A 661 -15.94 58.31 10.84
N LYS A 662 -17.00 57.50 10.91
CA LYS A 662 -17.08 56.16 10.33
C LYS A 662 -17.51 56.23 8.87
N SER A 663 -16.89 55.43 8.01
CA SER A 663 -17.37 55.18 6.65
C SER A 663 -18.80 54.65 6.71
N CYS A 664 -19.71 55.24 5.92
CA CYS A 664 -21.11 54.85 5.91
C CYS A 664 -21.31 53.56 5.09
N PRO A 665 -21.86 52.47 5.66
CA PRO A 665 -22.14 51.23 4.92
C PRO A 665 -23.37 51.34 3.99
N GLY A 666 -24.01 52.51 3.94
CA GLY A 666 -25.34 52.68 3.35
C GLY A 666 -26.45 52.31 4.33
N LEU A 667 -27.69 52.36 3.85
CA LEU A 667 -28.85 51.78 4.52
C LEU A 667 -28.94 50.29 4.15
N THR A 668 -29.09 49.43 5.15
CA THR A 668 -29.27 47.96 5.02
C THR A 668 -30.50 47.53 5.84
N GLY A 669 -31.02 46.33 5.64
CA GLY A 669 -32.10 45.78 6.49
C GLY A 669 -31.73 45.69 7.97
N VAL A 670 -30.44 45.48 8.28
CA VAL A 670 -29.89 45.51 9.65
C VAL A 670 -30.10 46.88 10.31
N ILE A 671 -30.06 47.96 9.52
CA ILE A 671 -30.35 49.33 9.99
C ILE A 671 -31.86 49.59 9.99
N HIS A 672 -32.61 49.08 9.01
CA HIS A 672 -34.07 49.18 8.96
C HIS A 672 -34.69 48.10 8.05
N PRO A 673 -35.47 47.12 8.57
CA PRO A 673 -35.88 45.93 7.81
C PRO A 673 -36.65 46.17 6.50
N ARG A 674 -37.33 47.32 6.34
CA ARG A 674 -37.99 47.66 5.06
C ARG A 674 -37.01 48.02 3.93
N ILE A 675 -35.71 48.13 4.20
CA ILE A 675 -34.69 48.40 3.18
C ILE A 675 -34.46 47.16 2.33
N ASP A 676 -34.36 45.97 2.91
CA ASP A 676 -34.21 44.73 2.14
C ASP A 676 -35.45 44.51 1.26
N TYR A 677 -36.65 44.66 1.83
CA TYR A 677 -37.91 44.65 1.06
C TYR A 677 -37.92 45.70 -0.08
N TYR A 678 -37.43 46.92 0.17
CA TYR A 678 -37.33 47.95 -0.87
C TYR A 678 -36.32 47.58 -1.97
N ILE A 679 -35.20 46.94 -1.63
CA ILE A 679 -34.20 46.47 -2.59
C ILE A 679 -34.74 45.30 -3.44
N GLU A 680 -35.41 44.33 -2.80
CA GLU A 680 -36.03 43.17 -3.46
C GLU A 680 -37.17 43.56 -4.42
N HIS A 681 -37.92 44.62 -4.09
CA HIS A 681 -39.16 45.01 -4.81
C HIS A 681 -39.02 46.31 -5.62
N SER A 682 -37.81 46.89 -5.75
CA SER A 682 -37.57 48.09 -6.55
C SER A 682 -36.70 47.79 -7.79
N PRO A 683 -37.20 48.00 -9.02
CA PRO A 683 -36.39 47.87 -10.23
C PRO A 683 -35.39 49.04 -10.42
N ALA A 684 -35.36 50.03 -9.52
CA ALA A 684 -34.52 51.21 -9.65
C ALA A 684 -33.10 50.97 -9.10
N THR A 685 -32.11 50.78 -9.97
CA THR A 685 -30.69 50.61 -9.61
C THR A 685 -30.02 51.88 -9.01
N GLY A 686 -30.79 52.96 -8.81
CA GLY A 686 -30.36 54.20 -8.17
C GLY A 686 -31.28 55.37 -8.51
N ALA A 687 -31.01 56.54 -7.93
CA ALA A 687 -31.83 57.74 -8.06
C ALA A 687 -31.01 59.05 -8.02
N GLY A 688 -31.59 60.13 -8.55
CA GLY A 688 -31.05 61.49 -8.44
C GLY A 688 -30.02 61.90 -9.51
N ALA A 689 -29.77 61.03 -10.50
CA ALA A 689 -29.17 61.43 -11.78
C ALA A 689 -30.21 62.17 -12.65
N LYS A 690 -29.75 62.82 -13.72
CA LYS A 690 -30.60 63.43 -14.75
C LYS A 690 -31.15 62.33 -15.69
N GLU A 691 -32.04 62.72 -16.60
CA GLU A 691 -32.56 61.83 -17.64
C GLU A 691 -31.43 61.38 -18.61
N ILE A 692 -31.49 60.16 -19.14
CA ILE A 692 -30.45 59.59 -20.02
C ILE A 692 -30.19 60.46 -21.26
N ASN A 693 -31.25 61.07 -21.81
CA ASN A 693 -31.16 61.97 -22.96
C ASN A 693 -30.29 63.22 -22.69
N HIS A 694 -30.10 63.63 -21.42
CA HIS A 694 -29.18 64.72 -21.07
C HIS A 694 -27.73 64.34 -21.39
N TYR A 695 -27.28 63.14 -20.99
CA TYR A 695 -25.89 62.70 -21.22
C TYR A 695 -25.66 62.33 -22.69
N VAL A 696 -26.67 61.81 -23.39
CA VAL A 696 -26.60 61.61 -24.85
C VAL A 696 -26.39 62.96 -25.55
N LYS A 697 -27.18 63.98 -25.17
CA LYS A 697 -27.03 65.34 -25.69
C LYS A 697 -25.66 65.95 -25.35
N GLU A 698 -25.20 65.81 -24.11
CA GLU A 698 -23.90 66.29 -23.62
C GLU A 698 -22.71 65.65 -24.34
N LEU A 699 -22.81 64.36 -24.70
CA LEU A 699 -21.75 63.59 -25.38
C LEU A 699 -21.78 63.71 -26.92
N PHE A 700 -22.97 63.85 -27.53
CA PHE A 700 -23.16 63.60 -28.97
C PHE A 700 -23.94 64.69 -29.74
N GLU A 701 -24.51 65.72 -29.09
CA GLU A 701 -25.20 66.81 -29.80
C GLU A 701 -24.20 67.71 -30.53
N SER A 702 -23.11 68.11 -29.86
CA SER A 702 -22.08 69.00 -30.39
C SER A 702 -21.27 68.41 -31.55
N THR A 703 -21.20 67.08 -31.64
CA THR A 703 -20.38 66.34 -32.63
C THR A 703 -21.21 65.68 -33.74
N ARG A 704 -22.44 65.23 -33.44
CA ARG A 704 -23.28 64.43 -34.37
C ARG A 704 -24.74 64.90 -34.44
N GLY A 705 -25.13 65.92 -33.67
CA GLY A 705 -26.52 66.39 -33.57
C GLY A 705 -27.48 65.37 -32.92
N ILE A 706 -26.95 64.44 -32.13
CA ILE A 706 -27.74 63.39 -31.48
C ILE A 706 -28.10 63.82 -30.04
N SER A 707 -29.40 63.85 -29.73
CA SER A 707 -29.92 64.29 -28.43
C SER A 707 -30.90 63.32 -27.78
N SER A 708 -31.10 62.13 -28.35
CA SER A 708 -31.96 61.07 -27.79
C SER A 708 -31.27 59.71 -27.80
N ILE A 709 -31.39 58.95 -26.70
CA ILE A 709 -30.89 57.58 -26.58
C ILE A 709 -31.54 56.64 -27.61
N ARG A 710 -32.71 56.99 -28.15
CA ARG A 710 -33.43 56.20 -29.17
C ARG A 710 -33.00 56.50 -30.61
N ASP A 711 -31.97 57.33 -30.82
CA ASP A 711 -31.45 57.59 -32.15
C ASP A 711 -30.72 56.34 -32.70
N PRO A 712 -31.16 55.77 -33.85
CA PRO A 712 -30.60 54.53 -34.39
C PRO A 712 -29.15 54.67 -34.90
N ARG A 713 -28.58 55.89 -34.86
CA ARG A 713 -27.18 56.16 -35.24
C ARG A 713 -26.19 55.97 -34.08
N LEU A 714 -26.67 55.70 -32.87
CA LEU A 714 -25.84 55.37 -31.71
C LEU A 714 -25.52 53.87 -31.68
N THR A 715 -24.24 53.53 -31.54
CA THR A 715 -23.75 52.15 -31.39
C THR A 715 -23.97 51.61 -29.97
N ASN A 716 -23.93 50.28 -29.79
CA ASN A 716 -24.08 49.64 -28.47
C ASN A 716 -23.05 50.14 -27.43
N GLU A 717 -21.83 50.49 -27.86
CA GLU A 717 -20.80 51.07 -27.00
C GLU A 717 -21.12 52.52 -26.61
N GLU A 718 -21.66 53.32 -27.53
CA GLU A 718 -22.12 54.69 -27.23
C GLU A 718 -23.33 54.69 -26.29
N TRP A 719 -24.25 53.72 -26.43
CA TRP A 719 -25.32 53.47 -25.46
C TRP A 719 -24.74 53.15 -24.08
N ALA A 720 -23.84 52.17 -23.99
CA ALA A 720 -23.21 51.76 -22.74
C ALA A 720 -22.49 52.94 -22.05
N LYS A 721 -21.77 53.77 -22.83
CA LYS A 721 -21.08 54.97 -22.35
C LYS A 721 -22.05 56.03 -21.80
N ALA A 722 -23.17 56.28 -22.47
CA ALA A 722 -24.20 57.21 -21.97
C ALA A 722 -24.83 56.71 -20.65
N TYR A 723 -25.13 55.41 -20.55
CA TYR A 723 -25.65 54.81 -19.32
C TYR A 723 -24.60 54.77 -18.19
N GLN A 724 -23.32 54.61 -18.51
CA GLN A 724 -22.22 54.72 -17.55
C GLN A 724 -22.12 56.14 -16.97
N CYS A 725 -22.17 57.18 -17.81
CA CYS A 725 -22.22 58.58 -17.37
C CYS A 725 -23.44 58.85 -16.47
N GLN A 726 -24.63 58.38 -16.86
CA GLN A 726 -25.82 58.49 -15.99
C GLN A 726 -25.64 57.75 -14.66
N SER A 727 -24.95 56.61 -14.63
CA SER A 727 -24.72 55.82 -13.42
C SER A 727 -23.83 56.55 -12.40
N LEU A 728 -22.83 57.30 -12.89
CA LEU A 728 -21.89 58.07 -12.07
C LEU A 728 -22.52 59.33 -11.45
N ASP A 729 -23.50 59.97 -12.11
CA ASP A 729 -24.23 61.15 -11.61
C ASP A 729 -25.42 60.79 -10.68
N ARG A 730 -25.60 59.49 -10.34
CA ARG A 730 -26.61 59.06 -9.36
C ARG A 730 -26.25 59.62 -7.98
N ARG A 731 -27.20 60.24 -7.28
CA ARG A 731 -27.01 60.69 -5.89
C ARG A 731 -27.17 59.54 -4.89
N TRP A 732 -27.99 58.57 -5.24
CA TRP A 732 -28.21 57.33 -4.49
C TRP A 732 -28.07 56.13 -5.44
N GLN A 733 -27.41 55.08 -4.98
CA GLN A 733 -27.20 53.84 -5.73
C GLN A 733 -27.66 52.66 -4.87
N ILE A 734 -28.27 51.65 -5.50
CA ILE A 734 -28.56 50.37 -4.84
C ILE A 734 -27.46 49.41 -5.22
N ASN A 735 -26.72 48.92 -4.22
CA ASN A 735 -25.69 47.90 -4.38
C ASN A 735 -26.28 46.55 -3.93
N THR A 736 -26.27 45.56 -4.84
CA THR A 736 -26.73 44.19 -4.60
C THR A 736 -25.60 43.23 -4.94
N SER A 737 -24.87 42.80 -3.92
CA SER A 737 -23.84 41.77 -4.00
C SER A 737 -24.30 40.52 -3.24
N ALA A 738 -23.73 39.36 -3.57
CA ALA A 738 -24.12 38.06 -2.97
C ALA A 738 -23.98 37.99 -1.42
N HIS A 739 -23.30 38.96 -0.80
CA HIS A 739 -23.07 39.03 0.64
C HIS A 739 -23.46 40.37 1.27
N HIS A 740 -23.94 41.36 0.49
CA HIS A 740 -24.32 42.68 1.00
C HIS A 740 -25.29 43.39 0.06
N ALA A 741 -26.47 43.73 0.58
CA ALA A 741 -27.47 44.57 -0.07
C ALA A 741 -27.59 45.91 0.67
N SER A 742 -27.43 47.04 -0.03
CA SER A 742 -27.51 48.37 0.60
C SER A 742 -27.89 49.50 -0.36
N VAL A 743 -28.49 50.55 0.19
CA VAL A 743 -28.69 51.84 -0.51
C VAL A 743 -27.65 52.85 0.00
N VAL A 744 -26.72 53.26 -0.87
CA VAL A 744 -25.64 54.20 -0.55
C VAL A 744 -25.87 55.55 -1.24
N SER A 745 -25.39 56.65 -0.63
CA SER A 745 -25.27 57.94 -1.34
C SER A 745 -23.89 58.05 -1.97
N THR A 746 -23.76 58.66 -3.15
CA THR A 746 -22.43 58.90 -3.76
C THR A 746 -21.60 59.92 -2.97
N GLY A 747 -22.24 60.74 -2.11
CA GLY A 747 -21.54 61.54 -1.10
C GLY A 747 -20.75 60.70 -0.09
N CYS A 748 -21.15 59.44 0.15
CA CYS A 748 -20.40 58.50 0.99
C CYS A 748 -19.25 57.80 0.24
N LEU A 749 -19.26 57.81 -1.10
CA LEU A 749 -18.28 57.12 -1.96
C LEU A 749 -17.10 58.04 -2.40
N ARG A 750 -17.26 59.37 -2.33
CA ARG A 750 -16.30 60.41 -2.79
C ARG A 750 -14.95 60.49 -2.03
N LYS A 751 -14.46 59.40 -1.45
CA LYS A 751 -13.13 59.32 -0.80
C LYS A 751 -12.23 58.19 -1.32
N PHE A 752 -12.62 57.51 -2.39
CA PHE A 752 -11.71 56.64 -3.16
C PHE A 752 -11.56 57.17 -4.59
N THR A 753 -10.39 57.72 -4.88
CA THR A 753 -9.87 57.88 -6.25
C THR A 753 -8.71 56.92 -6.36
N VAL A 754 -8.82 55.93 -7.25
CA VAL A 754 -7.77 54.93 -7.50
C VAL A 754 -7.01 55.38 -8.75
N HIS A 755 -5.69 55.51 -8.63
CA HIS A 755 -4.80 55.75 -9.77
C HIS A 755 -4.74 54.50 -10.64
N SER A 756 -4.62 54.65 -11.96
CA SER A 756 -4.57 53.50 -12.87
C SER A 756 -3.23 52.76 -12.72
N GLN A 757 -3.24 51.44 -12.92
CA GLN A 757 -2.07 50.58 -12.70
C GLN A 757 -0.80 51.09 -13.40
N ALA A 758 -0.94 51.59 -14.63
CA ALA A 758 0.16 52.16 -15.42
C ALA A 758 0.84 53.41 -14.81
N GLU A 759 0.25 54.07 -13.81
CA GLU A 759 0.88 55.16 -13.04
C GLU A 759 1.69 54.65 -11.83
N LEU A 760 1.55 53.37 -11.45
CA LEU A 760 2.27 52.74 -10.33
C LEU A 760 3.54 52.00 -10.77
N ASP A 761 3.60 51.57 -12.02
CA ASP A 761 4.69 50.74 -12.55
C ASP A 761 5.90 51.55 -13.06
N ASP A 762 5.88 52.89 -12.96
CA ASP A 762 7.02 53.77 -13.32
C ASP A 762 8.00 53.94 -12.12
N PRO A 763 9.23 53.41 -12.20
CA PRO A 763 10.19 53.46 -11.09
C PRO A 763 10.77 54.86 -10.81
N THR A 764 10.46 55.87 -11.63
CA THR A 764 10.84 57.27 -11.38
C THR A 764 9.87 57.99 -10.42
N VAL A 765 8.66 57.45 -10.22
CA VAL A 765 7.63 58.04 -9.37
C VAL A 765 7.96 57.86 -7.89
N LYS A 766 8.64 58.86 -7.31
CA LYS A 766 8.85 58.95 -5.86
C LYS A 766 7.52 59.20 -5.14
N LEU A 767 6.86 58.12 -4.72
CA LEU A 767 5.65 58.09 -3.89
C LEU A 767 5.84 58.88 -2.59
N LYS A 768 5.55 60.18 -2.66
CA LYS A 768 5.90 61.17 -1.61
C LYS A 768 5.05 61.06 -0.34
N CYS A 769 3.96 60.29 -0.39
CA CYS A 769 2.93 60.24 0.65
C CYS A 769 2.36 58.82 0.88
N THR A 770 3.20 57.80 1.12
CA THR A 770 2.71 56.51 1.63
C THR A 770 2.04 56.72 3.00
N PRO A 771 0.73 56.48 3.16
CA PRO A 771 0.00 56.89 4.36
C PRO A 771 0.24 55.89 5.50
N LYS A 772 1.22 56.20 6.36
CA LYS A 772 1.70 55.34 7.47
C LYS A 772 0.62 54.91 8.49
N ILE A 773 -0.57 55.50 8.44
CA ILE A 773 -1.74 55.14 9.26
C ILE A 773 -2.49 53.90 8.70
N PHE A 774 -2.39 53.64 7.38
CA PHE A 774 -3.04 52.50 6.72
C PHE A 774 -2.11 51.31 6.46
N SER A 775 -0.79 51.51 6.50
CA SER A 775 0.17 50.39 6.56
C SER A 775 0.12 49.73 7.93
N ASN A 776 -0.55 48.58 8.06
CA ASN A 776 -0.54 47.79 9.29
C ASN A 776 0.90 47.33 9.60
N PRO A 777 1.56 47.83 10.69
CA PRO A 777 2.97 47.55 10.94
C PRO A 777 3.25 46.07 11.22
N ILE A 778 2.24 45.33 11.70
CA ILE A 778 2.32 43.88 11.93
C ILE A 778 2.30 43.16 10.59
N GLN A 779 1.39 43.54 9.67
CA GLN A 779 1.30 42.95 8.33
C GLN A 779 2.57 43.23 7.50
N SER A 780 3.07 44.46 7.51
CA SER A 780 4.34 44.80 6.84
C SER A 780 5.53 44.05 7.45
N ARG A 781 5.57 43.84 8.77
CA ARG A 781 6.57 42.97 9.42
C ARG A 781 6.40 41.50 9.07
N LEU A 782 5.18 41.00 8.92
CA LEU A 782 4.92 39.60 8.52
C LEU A 782 5.37 39.34 7.09
N MET A 783 5.03 40.22 6.14
CA MET A 783 5.45 40.10 4.74
C MET A 783 6.97 40.25 4.60
N ALA A 784 7.60 41.16 5.35
CA ALA A 784 9.07 41.28 5.40
C ALA A 784 9.78 40.11 6.11
N LYS A 785 9.08 39.37 7.00
CA LYS A 785 9.63 38.21 7.73
C LYS A 785 9.44 36.89 6.98
N TYR A 786 8.37 36.75 6.21
CA TYR A 786 7.98 35.53 5.53
C TYR A 786 7.93 35.77 4.01
N LYS A 787 9.07 35.51 3.36
CA LYS A 787 9.20 35.57 1.89
C LYS A 787 8.18 34.62 1.24
N GLY A 788 7.46 35.09 0.20
CA GLY A 788 6.35 34.37 -0.42
C GLY A 788 4.97 34.58 0.23
N LEU A 789 4.88 35.26 1.39
CA LEU A 789 3.58 35.60 1.98
C LEU A 789 2.79 36.60 1.11
N GLU A 790 3.48 37.38 0.28
CA GLU A 790 2.88 38.33 -0.65
C GLU A 790 2.20 37.65 -1.85
N GLU A 791 2.86 36.62 -2.42
CA GLU A 791 2.31 35.76 -3.49
C GLU A 791 1.01 35.06 -3.03
N ILE A 792 0.96 34.61 -1.78
CA ILE A 792 -0.22 33.96 -1.17
C ILE A 792 -1.41 34.93 -0.96
N LEU A 793 -1.15 36.24 -0.93
CA LEU A 793 -2.14 37.27 -0.58
C LEU A 793 -2.60 38.14 -1.76
N ASN A 794 -1.77 38.31 -2.80
CA ASN A 794 -1.99 39.30 -3.87
C ASN A 794 -2.42 38.71 -5.23
N GLU A 795 -2.50 37.38 -5.39
CA GLU A 795 -2.97 36.77 -6.64
C GLU A 795 -4.49 36.54 -6.68
N ASP A 796 -5.19 37.26 -7.58
CA ASP A 796 -6.58 36.99 -7.98
C ASP A 796 -6.69 35.86 -9.05
N GLY A 797 -5.66 35.02 -9.20
CA GLY A 797 -5.59 33.88 -10.11
C GLY A 797 -6.05 32.55 -9.49
N ASP A 798 -5.93 31.44 -10.25
CA ASP A 798 -6.22 30.08 -9.75
C ASP A 798 -5.11 29.53 -8.83
N LEU A 799 -5.01 30.16 -7.66
CA LEU A 799 -4.18 29.85 -6.48
C LEU A 799 -3.38 28.54 -6.56
N GLY A 800 -2.06 28.62 -6.40
CA GLY A 800 -1.20 27.45 -6.19
C GLY A 800 -1.76 26.50 -5.12
N ILE A 801 -1.58 25.18 -5.30
CA ILE A 801 -2.24 24.15 -4.48
C ILE A 801 -2.04 24.34 -2.96
N PHE A 802 -0.88 24.85 -2.56
CA PHE A 802 -0.56 25.16 -1.15
C PHE A 802 -1.36 26.35 -0.59
N ALA A 803 -1.63 27.39 -1.39
CA ALA A 803 -2.49 28.50 -0.99
C ALA A 803 -3.96 28.08 -0.91
N ARG A 804 -4.43 27.21 -1.83
CA ARG A 804 -5.75 26.55 -1.72
C ARG A 804 -5.84 25.68 -0.48
N PHE A 805 -4.81 24.89 -0.18
CA PHE A 805 -4.72 24.07 1.03
C PHE A 805 -4.77 24.92 2.31
N ALA A 806 -3.93 25.94 2.44
CA ALA A 806 -3.93 26.84 3.61
C ALA A 806 -5.29 27.53 3.81
N ARG A 807 -5.91 28.03 2.74
CA ARG A 807 -7.25 28.63 2.76
C ARG A 807 -8.32 27.61 3.19
N ALA A 808 -8.24 26.36 2.72
CA ALA A 808 -9.15 25.28 3.07
C ALA A 808 -8.98 24.80 4.53
N VAL A 809 -7.75 24.75 5.05
CA VAL A 809 -7.47 24.48 6.47
C VAL A 809 -8.03 25.60 7.36
N GLY A 810 -7.78 26.87 7.02
CA GLY A 810 -8.32 28.01 7.75
C GLY A 810 -9.86 28.11 7.71
N GLN A 811 -10.49 27.60 6.66
CA GLN A 811 -11.95 27.43 6.55
C GLN A 811 -12.48 26.14 7.22
N GLY A 812 -11.63 25.35 7.88
CA GLY A 812 -12.02 24.12 8.58
C GLY A 812 -12.44 22.97 7.65
N ARG A 813 -12.17 23.04 6.34
CA ARG A 813 -12.60 22.01 5.36
C ARG A 813 -11.94 20.64 5.60
N TYR A 814 -10.76 20.63 6.20
CA TYR A 814 -10.00 19.43 6.56
C TYR A 814 -10.19 18.98 8.02
N LYS A 815 -11.16 19.55 8.77
CA LYS A 815 -11.36 19.27 10.20
C LYS A 815 -11.53 17.78 10.52
N ASP A 816 -12.07 17.00 9.58
CA ASP A 816 -12.34 15.57 9.76
C ASP A 816 -11.14 14.70 9.32
N ASN A 817 -10.15 15.28 8.63
CA ASN A 817 -8.94 14.63 8.15
C ASN A 817 -7.78 14.71 9.15
N GLN A 818 -8.06 14.44 10.44
CA GLN A 818 -7.12 14.63 11.57
C GLN A 818 -5.78 13.91 11.42
N VAL A 819 -5.73 12.75 10.74
CA VAL A 819 -4.47 12.04 10.44
C VAL A 819 -3.58 12.85 9.48
N PHE A 820 -4.17 13.45 8.44
CA PHE A 820 -3.44 14.24 7.44
C PHE A 820 -2.99 15.59 8.01
N LEU A 821 -3.84 16.27 8.78
CA LEU A 821 -3.45 17.49 9.49
C LEU A 821 -2.31 17.20 10.48
N GLY A 822 -2.41 16.11 11.25
CA GLY A 822 -1.36 15.69 12.18
C GLY A 822 -0.04 15.28 11.51
N LEU A 823 -0.08 14.75 10.28
CA LEU A 823 1.11 14.53 9.47
C LEU A 823 1.78 15.86 9.10
N VAL A 824 1.02 16.81 8.54
CA VAL A 824 1.54 18.14 8.14
C VAL A 824 2.12 18.89 9.33
N GLU A 825 1.42 18.90 10.47
CA GLU A 825 1.90 19.46 11.74
C GLU A 825 3.21 18.80 12.19
N THR A 826 3.29 17.46 12.14
CA THR A 826 4.50 16.72 12.54
C THR A 826 5.70 17.04 11.64
N MET A 827 5.51 17.11 10.32
CA MET A 827 6.57 17.45 9.37
C MET A 827 7.06 18.90 9.56
N GLN A 828 6.14 19.84 9.81
CA GLN A 828 6.47 21.24 10.11
C GLN A 828 7.27 21.36 11.41
N LEU A 829 6.77 20.79 12.52
CA LEU A 829 7.42 20.85 13.84
C LEU A 829 8.79 20.15 13.87
N ALA A 830 9.00 19.12 13.04
CA ALA A 830 10.29 18.46 12.87
C ALA A 830 11.27 19.35 12.10
N THR A 831 10.83 20.00 11.02
CA THR A 831 11.62 20.96 10.24
C THR A 831 12.02 22.17 11.11
N GLU A 832 11.09 22.73 11.88
CA GLU A 832 11.38 23.82 12.84
C GLU A 832 12.35 23.40 13.96
N ARG A 833 12.37 22.12 14.36
CA ARG A 833 13.37 21.58 15.29
C ARG A 833 14.75 21.55 14.64
N CYS A 834 14.83 21.02 13.41
CA CYS A 834 16.06 20.93 12.62
C CYS A 834 16.69 22.31 12.39
N ILE A 835 15.91 23.32 11.99
CA ILE A 835 16.35 24.70 11.76
C ILE A 835 16.94 25.34 13.04
N ARG A 836 16.51 24.91 14.23
CA ARG A 836 17.03 25.38 15.52
C ARG A 836 18.19 24.54 16.07
N GLY A 837 18.65 23.52 15.35
CA GLY A 837 19.63 22.56 15.88
C GLY A 837 19.11 21.70 17.04
N VAL A 838 17.79 21.66 17.27
CA VAL A 838 17.18 20.97 18.41
C VAL A 838 16.77 19.55 18.00
N GLY A 839 17.40 18.55 18.62
CA GLY A 839 17.10 17.14 18.36
C GLY A 839 15.65 16.72 18.66
N MET A 840 15.27 15.54 18.14
CA MET A 840 13.91 14.97 18.27
C MET A 840 13.56 14.45 19.68
N GLN A 841 14.38 14.76 20.69
CA GLN A 841 14.08 14.45 22.09
C GLN A 841 12.83 15.21 22.54
N ASN A 842 11.93 14.54 23.27
CA ASN A 842 10.65 15.08 23.71
C ASN A 842 9.80 15.68 22.55
N PHE A 843 9.80 15.03 21.39
CA PHE A 843 8.85 15.34 20.32
C PHE A 843 7.43 14.92 20.72
N LYS A 844 6.43 15.77 20.43
CA LYS A 844 5.02 15.47 20.68
C LYS A 844 4.32 15.23 19.33
N TYR A 845 3.75 14.04 19.17
CA TYR A 845 3.01 13.66 17.96
C TYR A 845 1.50 13.88 18.17
N PRO A 846 0.78 14.47 17.19
CA PRO A 846 -0.67 14.60 17.23
C PRO A 846 -1.37 13.25 17.35
N THR A 847 -2.39 13.17 18.21
CA THR A 847 -3.06 11.93 18.63
C THR A 847 -3.49 11.04 17.47
N ALA A 848 -4.26 11.59 16.51
CA ALA A 848 -4.79 10.81 15.38
C ALA A 848 -3.69 10.27 14.45
N PHE A 849 -2.67 11.08 14.13
CA PHE A 849 -1.52 10.66 13.31
C PHE A 849 -0.69 9.57 14.00
N ARG A 850 -0.47 9.71 15.31
CA ARG A 850 0.22 8.73 16.15
C ARG A 850 -0.54 7.40 16.25
N GLU A 851 -1.87 7.44 16.34
CA GLU A 851 -2.73 6.25 16.38
C GLU A 851 -2.84 5.54 15.04
N TRP A 852 -2.94 6.29 13.94
CA TRP A 852 -2.78 5.76 12.58
C TRP A 852 -1.42 5.08 12.38
N GLY A 853 -0.34 5.71 12.86
CA GLY A 853 0.98 5.08 12.89
C GLY A 853 1.01 3.77 13.69
N ALA A 854 0.38 3.74 14.87
CA ALA A 854 0.27 2.52 15.67
C ALA A 854 -0.52 1.41 14.93
N LEU A 855 -1.61 1.75 14.24
CA LEU A 855 -2.39 0.81 13.42
C LEU A 855 -1.56 0.21 12.28
N ILE A 856 -0.80 1.04 11.55
CA ILE A 856 0.14 0.57 10.52
C ILE A 856 1.17 -0.36 11.15
N ARG A 857 1.78 0.03 12.27
CA ARG A 857 2.80 -0.77 12.97
C ARG A 857 2.27 -2.14 13.40
N MET A 858 1.04 -2.21 13.91
CA MET A 858 0.42 -3.48 14.30
C MET A 858 0.08 -4.36 13.08
N SER A 859 -0.33 -3.74 11.97
CA SER A 859 -0.68 -4.45 10.73
C SER A 859 0.56 -4.96 9.97
N SER A 860 1.63 -4.16 9.94
CA SER A 860 2.89 -4.44 9.24
C SER A 860 4.01 -3.53 9.76
N PRO A 861 4.90 -4.03 10.64
CA PRO A 861 6.10 -3.30 11.06
C PRO A 861 7.03 -2.93 9.90
N ARG A 862 7.01 -3.70 8.80
CA ARG A 862 7.74 -3.41 7.56
C ARG A 862 7.18 -2.14 6.90
N THR A 863 5.87 -2.10 6.68
CA THR A 863 5.19 -0.92 6.11
C THR A 863 5.37 0.32 7.01
N TYR A 864 5.38 0.14 8.34
CA TYR A 864 5.68 1.24 9.26
C TYR A 864 7.09 1.81 9.08
N ARG A 865 8.10 0.97 8.86
CA ARG A 865 9.49 1.41 8.62
C ARG A 865 9.63 2.12 7.30
N ASN A 866 9.04 1.60 6.22
CA ASN A 866 9.04 2.25 4.91
C ASN A 866 8.36 3.64 4.98
N ILE A 867 7.23 3.75 5.69
CA ILE A 867 6.55 5.03 5.92
C ILE A 867 7.38 5.96 6.84
N ALA A 868 8.19 5.41 7.74
CA ALA A 868 9.09 6.16 8.63
C ALA A 868 10.42 6.61 7.98
N GLN A 869 10.73 6.15 6.77
CA GLN A 869 11.83 6.69 5.95
C GLN A 869 11.40 8.04 5.33
N GLU A 870 10.23 8.08 4.71
CA GLU A 870 9.67 9.28 4.06
C GLU A 870 9.10 10.30 5.05
N PHE A 871 8.38 9.82 6.09
CA PHE A 871 7.67 10.68 7.03
C PHE A 871 8.25 10.61 8.43
N ARG A 872 8.15 11.72 9.17
CA ARG A 872 8.62 11.84 10.56
C ARG A 872 7.66 11.10 11.52
N MET A 873 7.73 9.78 11.51
CA MET A 873 6.96 8.89 12.39
C MET A 873 7.52 8.86 13.83
N GLU A 874 6.81 8.23 14.76
CA GLU A 874 7.30 7.95 16.12
C GLU A 874 8.30 6.79 16.11
N SER A 875 9.40 6.89 16.86
CA SER A 875 10.40 5.81 16.90
C SER A 875 9.81 4.50 17.47
N GLU A 876 10.23 3.37 16.92
CA GLU A 876 9.75 2.05 17.37
C GLU A 876 9.96 1.82 18.87
N ARG A 877 11.02 2.41 19.44
CA ARG A 877 11.35 2.37 20.88
C ARG A 877 10.41 3.23 21.72
N SER A 878 10.02 4.43 21.25
CA SER A 878 9.06 5.28 21.95
C SER A 878 7.68 4.62 22.01
N VAL A 879 7.22 4.07 20.88
CA VAL A 879 5.97 3.28 20.83
C VAL A 879 6.03 2.13 21.83
N LYS A 880 7.07 1.26 21.79
CA LYS A 880 7.22 0.13 22.74
C LYS A 880 7.17 0.60 24.21
N ASN A 881 7.82 1.71 24.55
CA ASN A 881 7.86 2.28 25.91
C ASN A 881 6.53 2.94 26.36
N ARG A 882 5.65 3.31 25.43
CA ARG A 882 4.25 3.66 25.74
C ARG A 882 3.40 2.40 25.93
N GLU A 883 3.48 1.45 25.00
CA GLU A 883 2.65 0.24 25.06
C GLU A 883 3.01 -0.65 26.26
N SER A 884 4.22 -0.53 26.82
CA SER A 884 4.62 -1.17 28.09
C SER A 884 4.10 -0.48 29.36
N LYS A 885 3.46 0.69 29.24
CA LYS A 885 2.87 1.47 30.35
C LYS A 885 1.34 1.52 30.31
N ARG A 886 0.73 1.05 29.22
CA ARG A 886 -0.72 0.87 29.10
C ARG A 886 -1.17 -0.34 29.93
N PRO A 887 -2.41 -0.35 30.44
CA PRO A 887 -3.00 -1.54 31.05
C PRO A 887 -2.86 -2.75 30.12
N ARG A 888 -2.55 -3.92 30.69
CA ARG A 888 -2.48 -5.17 29.94
C ARG A 888 -3.86 -5.83 29.87
N PHE A 889 -4.03 -6.73 28.91
CA PHE A 889 -5.20 -7.59 28.90
C PHE A 889 -5.17 -8.48 30.16
N PRO A 890 -6.26 -8.55 30.95
CA PRO A 890 -6.28 -9.30 32.20
C PRO A 890 -6.11 -10.81 31.96
N ILE A 891 -5.34 -11.46 32.85
CA ILE A 891 -5.18 -12.91 32.87
C ILE A 891 -6.18 -13.46 33.90
N GLY A 892 -6.98 -14.45 33.50
CA GLY A 892 -8.11 -14.96 34.27
C GLY A 892 -9.44 -14.35 33.85
N ILE A 893 -10.44 -14.52 34.72
CA ILE A 893 -11.79 -13.96 34.57
C ILE A 893 -11.98 -12.94 35.70
N THR A 894 -12.06 -11.65 35.34
CA THR A 894 -12.04 -10.52 36.28
C THR A 894 -13.05 -9.44 35.88
N ASP A 895 -13.39 -8.52 36.80
CA ASP A 895 -14.30 -7.40 36.55
C ASP A 895 -13.94 -6.60 35.28
N ALA A 896 -12.64 -6.42 35.02
CA ALA A 896 -12.14 -5.71 33.83
C ALA A 896 -12.53 -6.39 32.50
N ASN A 897 -12.73 -7.71 32.49
CA ASN A 897 -13.24 -8.44 31.32
C ASN A 897 -14.70 -8.03 31.01
N TYR A 898 -15.52 -7.79 32.04
CA TYR A 898 -16.90 -7.35 31.91
C TYR A 898 -17.01 -5.85 31.59
N GLU A 899 -16.08 -5.02 32.07
CA GLU A 899 -15.96 -3.63 31.62
C GLU A 899 -15.56 -3.53 30.14
N HIS A 900 -14.60 -4.36 29.69
CA HIS A 900 -14.27 -4.46 28.26
C HIS A 900 -15.47 -4.93 27.42
N LEU A 901 -16.27 -5.87 27.92
CA LEU A 901 -17.51 -6.29 27.27
C LEU A 901 -18.52 -5.15 27.18
N ARG A 902 -18.76 -4.40 28.27
CA ARG A 902 -19.63 -3.21 28.27
C ARG A 902 -19.21 -2.21 27.18
N ASN A 903 -17.93 -1.82 27.18
CA ASN A 903 -17.39 -0.85 26.23
C ASN A 903 -17.50 -1.32 24.77
N TYR A 904 -17.29 -2.61 24.50
CA TYR A 904 -17.47 -3.22 23.18
C TYR A 904 -18.93 -3.16 22.71
N LEU A 905 -19.89 -3.51 23.59
CA LEU A 905 -21.32 -3.47 23.26
C LEU A 905 -21.80 -2.02 23.04
N GLU A 906 -21.40 -1.09 23.89
CA GLU A 906 -21.69 0.35 23.74
C GLU A 906 -21.13 0.92 22.42
N THR A 907 -19.92 0.51 22.02
CA THR A 907 -19.27 0.93 20.75
C THR A 907 -20.10 0.54 19.52
N TYR A 908 -20.80 -0.60 19.57
CA TYR A 908 -21.70 -1.06 18.51
C TYR A 908 -23.18 -0.65 18.73
N GLY A 909 -23.49 0.11 19.78
CA GLY A 909 -24.87 0.46 20.16
C GLY A 909 -25.73 -0.75 20.54
N TYR A 910 -25.10 -1.87 20.94
CA TYR A 910 -25.76 -3.14 21.20
C TYR A 910 -26.27 -3.23 22.64
N PRO A 911 -27.57 -3.48 22.89
CA PRO A 911 -28.08 -3.57 24.26
C PRO A 911 -27.47 -4.74 25.04
N PRO A 912 -27.05 -4.57 26.30
CA PRO A 912 -26.37 -5.63 27.07
C PRO A 912 -27.27 -6.83 27.37
N ASN A 913 -28.59 -6.64 27.36
CA ASN A 913 -29.60 -7.69 27.59
C ASN A 913 -30.05 -8.41 26.30
N TYR A 914 -29.38 -8.18 25.16
CA TYR A 914 -29.64 -8.86 23.90
C TYR A 914 -28.74 -10.11 23.72
N PRO A 915 -29.09 -11.06 22.82
CA PRO A 915 -28.40 -12.33 22.69
C PRO A 915 -26.94 -12.22 22.26
N LEU A 916 -26.03 -12.87 22.99
CA LEU A 916 -24.62 -13.02 22.68
C LEU A 916 -24.27 -14.50 22.42
N CYS A 917 -23.25 -14.75 21.61
CA CYS A 917 -22.62 -16.06 21.51
C CYS A 917 -21.29 -16.03 22.27
N ILE A 918 -21.00 -17.07 23.05
CA ILE A 918 -19.67 -17.30 23.60
C ILE A 918 -19.01 -18.48 22.88
N SER A 919 -17.70 -18.41 22.70
CA SER A 919 -16.88 -19.44 22.08
C SER A 919 -15.62 -19.64 22.89
N VAL A 920 -15.09 -20.87 22.90
CA VAL A 920 -13.90 -21.23 23.68
C VAL A 920 -12.99 -22.19 22.91
N ASP A 921 -11.69 -21.89 22.90
CA ASP A 921 -10.66 -22.68 22.21
C ASP A 921 -9.31 -22.66 22.95
N ASP A 922 -8.50 -23.69 22.71
CA ASP A 922 -7.25 -24.02 23.42
C ASP A 922 -6.03 -23.90 22.47
N THR A 923 -5.52 -22.68 22.29
CA THR A 923 -4.33 -22.43 21.45
C THR A 923 -3.05 -22.92 22.12
N LYS A 924 -2.14 -23.59 21.39
CA LYS A 924 -0.84 -24.04 21.92
C LYS A 924 0.11 -22.86 22.16
N LEU A 925 0.86 -22.91 23.27
CA LEU A 925 1.96 -21.99 23.57
C LEU A 925 3.32 -22.68 23.45
N LEU A 926 4.37 -21.89 23.20
CA LEU A 926 5.73 -22.28 23.57
C LEU A 926 5.86 -22.12 25.10
N PRO A 927 6.24 -23.16 25.86
CA PRO A 927 6.34 -23.05 27.32
C PRO A 927 7.52 -22.18 27.74
N GLY A 928 7.26 -21.22 28.63
CA GLY A 928 8.29 -20.36 29.20
C GLY A 928 7.68 -19.33 30.14
N THR A 929 8.49 -18.84 31.08
CA THR A 929 8.14 -17.70 31.94
C THR A 929 8.69 -16.41 31.36
N HIS A 930 7.89 -15.33 31.43
CA HIS A 930 8.31 -14.01 30.97
C HIS A 930 7.99 -12.93 32.00
N PRO A 931 8.96 -12.04 32.34
CA PRO A 931 8.69 -10.88 33.17
C PRO A 931 7.94 -9.81 32.35
N ILE A 932 6.76 -9.40 32.84
CA ILE A 932 6.02 -8.25 32.33
C ILE A 932 5.95 -7.17 33.40
N TYR A 933 5.99 -5.90 33.00
CA TYR A 933 5.70 -4.80 33.91
C TYR A 933 4.21 -4.52 33.90
N ASP A 934 3.58 -4.55 35.07
CA ASP A 934 2.19 -4.09 35.25
C ASP A 934 2.17 -2.61 35.63
N GLY A 935 1.55 -1.80 34.78
CA GLY A 935 1.45 -0.35 34.93
C GLY A 935 0.64 0.07 36.16
N PRO A 936 -0.61 -0.40 36.30
CA PRO A 936 -1.45 -0.21 37.49
C PRO A 936 -0.79 -0.59 38.83
N ALA A 937 -0.30 -1.84 39.00
CA ALA A 937 0.34 -2.26 40.25
C ALA A 937 1.75 -1.68 40.46
N LYS A 938 2.35 -1.11 39.42
CA LYS A 938 3.73 -0.56 39.38
C LYS A 938 4.81 -1.57 39.78
N LYS A 939 4.63 -2.82 39.34
CA LYS A 939 5.48 -3.97 39.69
C LYS A 939 5.82 -4.79 38.46
N TRP A 940 6.91 -5.54 38.53
CA TRP A 940 7.14 -6.64 37.60
C TRP A 940 6.38 -7.88 38.07
N MET A 941 5.84 -8.64 37.12
CA MET A 941 5.09 -9.87 37.33
C MET A 941 5.65 -10.94 36.38
N LEU A 942 5.95 -12.12 36.91
CA LEU A 942 6.33 -13.28 36.11
C LEU A 942 5.05 -14.02 35.68
N VAL A 943 4.84 -14.12 34.37
CA VAL A 943 3.70 -14.83 33.73
C VAL A 943 4.19 -16.02 32.92
N GLY A 944 3.29 -16.94 32.59
CA GLY A 944 3.60 -18.21 31.90
C GLY A 944 3.32 -19.46 32.75
N LEU A 945 2.85 -19.30 33.99
CA LEU A 945 2.37 -20.38 34.86
C LEU A 945 0.90 -20.73 34.52
N PRO A 946 0.46 -21.99 34.67
CA PRO A 946 -0.95 -22.36 34.55
C PRO A 946 -1.85 -21.71 35.60
N GLY A 947 -3.09 -21.44 35.21
CA GLY A 947 -4.09 -20.76 36.03
C GLY A 947 -3.90 -19.23 36.05
N GLU A 948 -4.50 -18.59 37.03
CA GLU A 948 -4.45 -17.12 37.21
C GLU A 948 -3.20 -16.67 38.00
N LYS A 949 -2.31 -17.63 38.34
CA LYS A 949 -1.17 -17.41 39.22
C LYS A 949 -0.06 -16.62 38.51
N GLN A 950 0.16 -15.40 38.97
CA GLN A 950 1.29 -14.56 38.60
C GLN A 950 2.21 -14.40 39.82
N LEU A 951 3.53 -14.36 39.63
CA LEU A 951 4.47 -14.11 40.73
C LEU A 951 4.95 -12.65 40.67
N SER A 952 4.81 -11.91 41.76
CA SER A 952 5.37 -10.56 41.85
C SER A 952 6.91 -10.64 41.89
N VAL A 953 7.55 -9.70 41.21
CA VAL A 953 9.02 -9.57 41.11
C VAL A 953 9.41 -8.17 41.59
N SER A 954 10.22 -8.09 42.64
CA SER A 954 10.64 -6.85 43.30
C SER A 954 12.08 -6.44 43.01
N SER A 955 12.96 -7.37 42.63
CA SER A 955 14.36 -7.09 42.23
C SER A 955 14.85 -8.01 41.10
N SER A 956 16.05 -7.72 40.56
CA SER A 956 16.68 -8.59 39.54
C SER A 956 17.11 -9.93 40.13
N GLU A 957 17.64 -9.94 41.36
CA GLU A 957 18.04 -11.19 42.02
C GLU A 957 16.82 -12.06 42.38
N GLU A 958 15.65 -11.47 42.60
CA GLU A 958 14.40 -12.21 42.73
C GLU A 958 13.94 -12.78 41.38
N LEU A 959 14.06 -12.03 40.28
CA LEU A 959 13.76 -12.53 38.94
C LEU A 959 14.66 -13.72 38.56
N GLU A 960 15.97 -13.61 38.79
CA GLU A 960 16.94 -14.67 38.52
C GLU A 960 16.59 -15.94 39.32
N ARG A 961 16.34 -15.81 40.63
CA ARG A 961 15.90 -16.95 41.47
C ARG A 961 14.58 -17.56 41.02
N LEU A 962 13.63 -16.77 40.54
CA LEU A 962 12.35 -17.27 40.02
C LEU A 962 12.47 -17.90 38.63
N MET A 963 13.53 -17.60 37.88
CA MET A 963 13.85 -18.26 36.61
C MET A 963 14.66 -19.55 36.80
N ASP A 964 15.43 -19.67 37.89
CA ASP A 964 16.14 -20.89 38.29
C ASP A 964 15.23 -21.97 38.92
N ILE A 965 14.00 -21.63 39.33
CA ILE A 965 13.05 -22.59 39.89
C ILE A 965 12.31 -23.31 38.75
N ASP A 966 12.30 -24.65 38.80
CA ASP A 966 11.48 -25.50 37.93
C ASP A 966 9.99 -25.29 38.24
N HIS A 967 9.39 -24.33 37.54
CA HIS A 967 7.99 -23.98 37.63
C HIS A 967 7.15 -24.80 36.63
N PRO A 968 5.95 -25.28 37.01
CA PRO A 968 5.03 -25.85 36.04
C PRO A 968 4.64 -24.77 35.02
N LEU A 969 4.91 -25.02 33.74
CA LEU A 969 4.70 -24.05 32.65
C LEU A 969 3.37 -24.28 31.92
N ALA A 970 2.74 -23.19 31.49
CA ALA A 970 1.61 -23.24 30.57
C ALA A 970 2.10 -23.73 29.19
N THR A 971 1.39 -24.73 28.65
CA THR A 971 1.64 -25.33 27.31
C THR A 971 0.52 -24.98 26.33
N LYS A 972 -0.52 -24.28 26.81
CA LYS A 972 -1.70 -23.82 26.09
C LYS A 972 -2.19 -22.49 26.68
N LEU A 973 -2.96 -21.74 25.90
CA LEU A 973 -3.78 -20.62 26.31
C LEU A 973 -5.23 -20.95 25.96
N ARG A 974 -6.11 -20.99 26.96
CA ARG A 974 -7.56 -21.03 26.74
C ARG A 974 -8.05 -19.61 26.52
N LEU A 975 -8.79 -19.40 25.44
CA LEU A 975 -9.38 -18.11 25.06
C LEU A 975 -10.90 -18.26 25.05
N TRP A 976 -11.60 -17.41 25.81
CA TRP A 976 -13.02 -17.18 25.63
C TRP A 976 -13.22 -15.95 24.75
N ALA A 977 -14.00 -16.08 23.70
CA ALA A 977 -14.38 -14.97 22.82
C ALA A 977 -15.89 -14.83 22.73
N ILE A 978 -16.38 -13.59 22.86
CA ILE A 978 -17.80 -13.22 22.80
C ILE A 978 -18.10 -12.56 21.46
N GLN A 979 -19.21 -12.95 20.84
CA GLN A 979 -19.64 -12.44 19.55
C GLN A 979 -21.08 -11.92 19.62
N ILE A 980 -21.29 -10.69 19.16
CA ILE A 980 -22.63 -10.22 18.76
C ILE A 980 -23.06 -11.05 17.53
N PRO A 981 -24.23 -11.70 17.53
CA PRO A 981 -24.66 -12.64 16.48
C PRO A 981 -25.12 -11.98 15.17
N PHE A 982 -24.38 -10.99 14.67
CA PHE A 982 -24.58 -10.35 13.37
C PHE A 982 -23.34 -10.48 12.47
N PRO A 983 -23.52 -10.78 11.16
CA PRO A 983 -22.42 -10.81 10.21
C PRO A 983 -21.67 -9.48 10.14
N GLY A 984 -20.34 -9.54 10.02
CA GLY A 984 -19.48 -8.36 9.89
C GLY A 984 -19.02 -7.73 11.21
N ILE A 985 -19.61 -8.10 12.35
CA ILE A 985 -19.13 -7.65 13.68
C ILE A 985 -18.02 -8.61 14.16
N PRO A 986 -16.81 -8.12 14.48
CA PRO A 986 -15.72 -8.96 14.96
C PRO A 986 -15.96 -9.45 16.40
N PRO A 987 -15.55 -10.67 16.77
CA PRO A 987 -15.66 -11.16 18.13
C PRO A 987 -14.69 -10.42 19.07
N LEU A 988 -15.15 -10.15 20.29
CA LEU A 988 -14.33 -9.68 21.40
C LEU A 988 -13.56 -10.85 22.02
N ALA A 989 -12.24 -10.74 22.15
CA ALA A 989 -11.48 -11.58 23.07
C ALA A 989 -11.90 -11.19 24.51
N PHE A 990 -12.68 -12.04 25.17
CA PHE A 990 -13.32 -11.72 26.44
C PHE A 990 -12.41 -12.05 27.63
N ALA A 991 -11.85 -13.26 27.69
CA ALA A 991 -10.95 -13.69 28.77
C ALA A 991 -9.89 -14.66 28.26
N ILE A 992 -8.73 -14.72 28.94
CA ILE A 992 -7.65 -15.67 28.63
C ILE A 992 -7.11 -16.34 29.89
N LEU A 993 -6.81 -17.63 29.81
CA LEU A 993 -6.23 -18.40 30.92
C LEU A 993 -5.10 -19.31 30.40
N PRO A 994 -3.85 -19.12 30.85
CA PRO A 994 -2.76 -20.06 30.60
C PRO A 994 -3.08 -21.40 31.27
N ILE A 995 -2.90 -22.51 30.55
CA ILE A 995 -3.26 -23.85 31.02
C ILE A 995 -2.22 -24.90 30.60
N SER A 996 -2.21 -26.03 31.30
CA SER A 996 -1.41 -27.19 30.92
C SER A 996 -2.12 -28.02 29.84
N SER A 997 -1.37 -28.59 28.92
CA SER A 997 -1.82 -29.64 28.00
C SER A 997 -2.27 -30.93 28.71
N THR A 998 -1.96 -31.07 30.01
CA THR A 998 -2.41 -32.18 30.88
C THR A 998 -3.65 -31.86 31.71
N ILE A 999 -4.22 -30.65 31.61
CA ILE A 999 -5.41 -30.23 32.37
C ILE A 999 -6.61 -31.12 32.03
N LYS A 1000 -7.40 -31.50 33.04
CA LYS A 1000 -8.58 -32.36 32.85
C LYS A 1000 -9.85 -31.53 32.73
N ALA A 1001 -10.86 -32.13 32.11
CA ALA A 1001 -12.18 -31.53 31.96
C ALA A 1001 -12.78 -31.04 33.29
N ALA A 1002 -12.60 -31.79 34.39
CA ALA A 1002 -13.09 -31.40 35.71
C ALA A 1002 -12.45 -30.11 36.25
N GLU A 1003 -11.24 -29.76 35.82
CA GLU A 1003 -10.56 -28.50 36.17
C GLU A 1003 -11.04 -27.37 35.25
N LEU A 1004 -11.18 -27.64 33.94
CA LEU A 1004 -11.68 -26.67 32.96
C LEU A 1004 -13.12 -26.20 33.24
N VAL A 1005 -13.98 -27.10 33.75
CA VAL A 1005 -15.37 -26.80 34.13
C VAL A 1005 -15.45 -25.63 35.12
N VAL A 1006 -14.53 -25.54 36.09
CA VAL A 1006 -14.54 -24.49 37.12
C VAL A 1006 -14.43 -23.11 36.46
N HIS A 1007 -13.49 -22.95 35.52
CA HIS A 1007 -13.30 -21.70 34.79
C HIS A 1007 -14.42 -21.44 33.77
N GLN A 1008 -14.96 -22.49 33.14
CA GLN A 1008 -16.06 -22.37 32.19
C GLN A 1008 -17.36 -21.91 32.86
N VAL A 1009 -17.64 -22.42 34.07
CA VAL A 1009 -18.79 -22.02 34.90
C VAL A 1009 -18.60 -20.60 35.44
N ALA A 1010 -17.43 -20.26 35.99
CA ALA A 1010 -17.14 -18.90 36.44
C ALA A 1010 -17.32 -17.83 35.34
N ALA A 1011 -16.96 -18.15 34.09
CA ALA A 1011 -17.20 -17.27 32.95
C ALA A 1011 -18.71 -17.08 32.63
N PHE A 1012 -19.53 -18.11 32.84
CA PHE A 1012 -20.98 -18.07 32.63
C PHE A 1012 -21.70 -17.34 33.76
N ASP A 1013 -21.35 -17.65 35.01
CA ASP A 1013 -21.97 -17.06 36.20
C ASP A 1013 -21.77 -15.54 36.22
N GLY A 1014 -20.54 -15.05 36.05
CA GLY A 1014 -20.28 -13.61 35.99
C GLY A 1014 -20.95 -12.90 34.80
N LEU A 1015 -21.18 -13.59 33.66
CA LEU A 1015 -21.99 -13.02 32.57
C LEU A 1015 -23.46 -12.85 33.00
N ILE A 1016 -24.01 -13.81 33.74
CA ILE A 1016 -25.39 -13.77 34.26
C ILE A 1016 -25.53 -12.70 35.37
N GLU A 1017 -24.56 -12.62 36.28
CA GLU A 1017 -24.50 -11.61 37.35
C GLU A 1017 -24.44 -10.18 36.79
N HIS A 1018 -23.64 -9.95 35.74
CA HIS A 1018 -23.63 -8.68 35.01
C HIS A 1018 -24.78 -8.51 33.99
N HIS A 1019 -25.78 -9.40 34.02
CA HIS A 1019 -27.02 -9.36 33.24
C HIS A 1019 -26.86 -9.47 31.70
N TYR A 1020 -25.73 -10.00 31.24
CA TYR A 1020 -25.51 -10.32 29.83
C TYR A 1020 -26.22 -11.62 29.46
N ARG A 1021 -26.91 -11.64 28.30
CA ARG A 1021 -27.63 -12.83 27.83
C ARG A 1021 -26.84 -13.58 26.76
N PHE A 1022 -26.05 -14.58 27.13
CA PHE A 1022 -25.52 -15.51 26.13
C PHE A 1022 -26.55 -16.61 25.80
N ILE A 1023 -26.62 -17.03 24.53
CA ILE A 1023 -27.61 -18.01 24.02
C ILE A 1023 -26.98 -19.28 23.44
N SER A 1024 -25.67 -19.32 23.27
CA SER A 1024 -24.93 -20.51 22.81
C SER A 1024 -23.48 -20.46 23.26
N ASN A 1025 -22.95 -21.61 23.68
CA ASN A 1025 -21.50 -21.83 23.78
C ASN A 1025 -21.02 -22.66 22.59
N VAL A 1026 -19.89 -22.29 22.00
CA VAL A 1026 -19.23 -23.02 20.91
C VAL A 1026 -17.84 -23.45 21.37
N ALA A 1027 -17.58 -24.74 21.39
CA ALA A 1027 -16.31 -25.31 21.86
C ALA A 1027 -15.72 -26.28 20.82
N ASP A 1028 -14.44 -26.61 20.99
CA ASP A 1028 -13.70 -27.53 20.13
C ASP A 1028 -14.21 -28.99 20.19
N GLY A 1029 -13.77 -29.81 19.24
CA GLY A 1029 -14.18 -31.20 19.11
C GLY A 1029 -13.37 -32.19 19.97
N ALA A 1030 -12.40 -31.77 20.78
CA ALA A 1030 -11.49 -32.66 21.50
C ALA A 1030 -12.20 -33.48 22.60
N ALA A 1031 -11.63 -34.63 22.94
CA ALA A 1031 -12.22 -35.52 23.95
C ALA A 1031 -12.32 -34.87 25.34
N VAL A 1032 -11.34 -34.04 25.71
CA VAL A 1032 -11.34 -33.30 26.99
C VAL A 1032 -12.39 -32.18 26.97
N GLU A 1033 -12.53 -31.46 25.86
CA GLU A 1033 -13.51 -30.38 25.75
C GLU A 1033 -14.94 -30.91 25.72
N ARG A 1034 -15.20 -32.02 25.03
CA ARG A 1034 -16.52 -32.67 25.07
C ARG A 1034 -16.90 -33.17 26.47
N ASP A 1035 -15.95 -33.66 27.26
CA ASP A 1035 -16.18 -34.02 28.67
C ASP A 1035 -16.35 -32.76 29.55
N CYS A 1036 -15.68 -31.65 29.23
CA CYS A 1036 -15.91 -30.34 29.86
C CYS A 1036 -17.34 -29.85 29.61
N GLN A 1037 -17.77 -29.79 28.35
CA GLN A 1037 -19.12 -29.36 27.97
C GLN A 1037 -20.21 -30.29 28.53
N ALA A 1038 -19.98 -31.61 28.56
CA ALA A 1038 -20.91 -32.56 29.18
C ALA A 1038 -21.05 -32.34 30.70
N ARG A 1039 -19.96 -32.00 31.40
CA ARG A 1039 -19.99 -31.65 32.83
C ARG A 1039 -20.66 -30.30 33.08
N VAL A 1040 -20.37 -29.28 32.27
CA VAL A 1040 -21.04 -27.97 32.36
C VAL A 1040 -22.55 -28.13 32.19
N ALA A 1041 -23.00 -28.91 31.21
CA ALA A 1041 -24.42 -29.21 31.00
C ALA A 1041 -25.10 -29.99 32.16
N VAL A 1042 -24.32 -30.56 33.09
CA VAL A 1042 -24.81 -31.20 34.33
C VAL A 1042 -24.71 -30.24 35.52
N SER A 1043 -23.75 -29.31 35.53
CA SER A 1043 -23.61 -28.25 36.55
C SER A 1043 -24.57 -27.06 36.35
N SER A 1044 -25.15 -26.90 35.15
CA SER A 1044 -26.09 -25.83 34.81
C SER A 1044 -27.58 -26.26 34.94
N VAL A 1045 -27.87 -27.25 35.79
CA VAL A 1045 -29.20 -27.82 36.09
C VAL A 1045 -29.39 -27.93 37.60
#